data_AF-A0AAV1IN28-F1
#
_entry.id   AF-A0AAV1IN28-F1
#
_cell.length_a   1.000
_cell.length_b   1.000
_cell.length_c   1.000
_cell.angle_alpha   90.00
_cell.angle_beta   90.00
_cell.angle_gamma   90.00
#
_symmetry.space_group_name_H-M   'P 1'
#
loop_
_entity.id
_entity.type
_entity.pdbx_description
1 polymer ?
#
loop_
_entity_poly.entity_id
_entity_poly.type
_entity_poly.pdbx_seq_one_letter_code
_entity_poly.pdbx_strand_id
1 'polypeptide(L)'
;MNRIYSLRYSAVARGFIAVSEFARKCVHKSVRRLCFPVLLLIPVLFSAGSLAGTVNNELGYQLFRDFAENKGMFRPGATNIAIYNKQGEFVGTLDKAAMPDFSAVDSEIGVATLINPQYIASVKHNGGYTNVSFGDGENRYNIVDRNNAPSLDFHAPRLDKLVTEVAPTAVTAQGAVAGAYLDKERYPVFYRLGSGTQYIKDSNGQLTQMGGAYSWLTGGTVGSLSSYQNGEMISTSSGLVFDYKLNGAMPIYGEAGDSGSPLFAFDTVQNKWVLVGVLTAGNGAGGRGNNWAVIPLDFIGQKFNEDNDAPVTFRTSEGGALEWSFNSSTGAGALTQGTTTYAMHGQQGNDLNAGKNLIFQGQNGQINLKDSVSQGAGSLTFRDNYTVTTSNGSTWTGAGIVVDNGVSVNWQVNGVKGDNLHKIGEGTLTVQGTGINEGGLKVGDGKVVLNQQADNKGQVQAFSSVNIASGRPTVVLTDERQVNPDTVSWGYRGGTLDVNGNSLTFHQLKAADYGAVLANNVDKRATITLDYALRADKVALNGWSESGKGTAGNLYKYNNPYTNTTDYFILKQSTYGYFPTDQSSNATWEFVGHSQGDAQKLVADRFNTAGYLFHGQLKGNLNVDNRLPEGVTGALVMDGAADISGTFTQENGRLTLQGHPVIHAYNTQSVADKLAASGDHSVLTQPTSFSQEDWENRSFTFDRLSLKNTDFGLGRNATLNTTIQADNSSVTLGDSRVFIDKNDGQGTAFTLEEGTSVATKDADKSVFNGTVNLDNQSVLNINDIFNGGIQANNSTVNISSDSAVLGNSTLTSTALNLNKGANALASQSFVSDGPVNISDATLSLNSRPDEVSHTLLPVYDYAGSWNLKGDDARLNVGPYSMLSGNINVQDKGTVTLGGEGELSPDLTLQNQMLYSLFNGYRNIWSG
;
A
#
# COMPACT_ATOMS: atom_id res chain seq x y z
N MET A 1 39.72 -52.78 -5.28
CA MET A 1 39.62 -53.18 -3.86
C MET A 1 38.85 -52.10 -3.11
N ASN A 2 37.77 -52.50 -2.47
CA ASN A 2 36.66 -51.68 -1.96
C ASN A 2 37.12 -50.59 -0.98
N ARG A 3 36.81 -49.33 -1.26
CA ARG A 3 36.89 -48.26 -0.26
C ARG A 3 35.56 -48.25 0.49
N ILE A 4 35.55 -48.83 1.68
CA ILE A 4 34.39 -48.85 2.58
C ILE A 4 34.28 -47.46 3.22
N TYR A 5 33.12 -46.81 3.09
CA TYR A 5 32.79 -45.53 3.71
C TYR A 5 31.75 -45.78 4.82
N SER A 6 31.84 -45.01 5.91
CA SER A 6 30.86 -45.01 7.00
C SER A 6 30.07 -43.70 7.00
N LEU A 7 28.75 -43.76 7.18
CA LEU A 7 27.91 -42.58 7.36
C LEU A 7 28.03 -42.09 8.81
N ARG A 8 28.41 -40.82 9.00
CA ARG A 8 28.46 -40.17 10.33
C ARG A 8 27.70 -38.86 10.32
N TYR A 9 26.96 -38.62 11.39
CA TYR A 9 26.19 -37.39 11.56
C TYR A 9 27.11 -36.19 11.78
N SER A 10 26.97 -35.14 10.97
CA SER A 10 27.67 -33.87 11.11
C SER A 10 26.70 -32.81 11.64
N ALA A 11 27.03 -32.22 12.80
CA ALA A 11 26.24 -31.14 13.39
C ALA A 11 26.29 -29.84 12.56
N VAL A 12 27.37 -29.63 11.80
CA VAL A 12 27.55 -28.44 10.94
C VAL A 12 26.72 -28.56 9.67
N ALA A 13 26.63 -29.77 9.10
CA ALA A 13 25.84 -30.03 7.89
C ALA A 13 24.40 -30.48 8.17
N ARG A 14 24.02 -30.65 9.45
CA ARG A 14 22.73 -31.19 9.92
C ARG A 14 22.26 -32.44 9.18
N GLY A 15 23.20 -33.37 8.93
CA GLY A 15 22.92 -34.60 8.17
C GLY A 15 24.04 -35.63 8.26
N PHE A 16 23.78 -36.85 7.79
CA PHE A 16 24.77 -37.91 7.70
C PHE A 16 25.65 -37.71 6.46
N ILE A 17 26.97 -37.67 6.68
CA ILE A 17 27.96 -37.56 5.61
C ILE A 17 28.80 -38.84 5.54
N ALA A 18 29.14 -39.26 4.33
CA ALA A 18 30.01 -40.41 4.11
C ALA A 18 31.47 -40.00 4.40
N VAL A 19 32.08 -40.63 5.40
CA VAL A 19 33.48 -40.41 5.78
C VAL A 19 34.26 -41.72 5.72
N SER A 20 35.55 -41.62 5.41
CA SER A 20 36.47 -42.76 5.46
C SER A 20 36.49 -43.38 6.86
N GLU A 21 36.43 -44.71 6.96
CA GLU A 21 36.44 -45.43 8.26
C GLU A 21 37.69 -45.14 9.11
N PHE A 22 38.75 -44.61 8.52
CA PHE A 22 39.99 -44.25 9.21
C PHE A 22 39.95 -42.89 9.93
N ALA A 23 38.86 -42.12 9.83
CA ALA A 23 38.72 -40.85 10.54
C ALA A 23 38.44 -41.07 12.05
N ARG A 24 39.46 -40.85 12.90
CA ARG A 24 39.35 -40.89 14.37
C ARG A 24 39.14 -39.48 14.97
N LYS A 25 38.30 -39.43 16.00
CA LYS A 25 37.91 -38.23 16.76
C LYS A 25 39.12 -37.69 17.55
N CYS A 26 39.58 -36.47 17.25
CA CYS A 26 40.57 -35.78 18.09
C CYS A 26 39.89 -35.32 19.40
N VAL A 27 40.32 -35.88 20.52
CA VAL A 27 39.93 -35.45 21.87
C VAL A 27 41.17 -34.83 22.51
N HIS A 28 41.23 -33.51 22.59
CA HIS A 28 42.28 -32.84 23.37
C HIS A 28 41.88 -32.85 24.85
N LYS A 29 42.62 -33.65 25.64
CA LYS A 29 42.56 -33.70 27.10
C LYS A 29 43.32 -32.50 27.69
N SER A 30 42.69 -31.82 28.64
CA SER A 30 43.30 -30.79 29.50
C SER A 30 44.30 -31.42 30.49
N VAL A 31 45.53 -30.90 30.57
CA VAL A 31 46.51 -31.24 31.60
C VAL A 31 46.82 -29.99 32.43
N ARG A 32 46.60 -30.06 33.74
CA ARG A 32 47.05 -29.08 34.75
C ARG A 32 48.55 -29.25 35.00
N ARG A 33 49.32 -28.16 34.93
CA ARG A 33 50.60 -27.97 35.64
C ARG A 33 50.59 -26.61 36.32
N LEU A 34 50.84 -26.60 37.63
CA LEU A 34 51.10 -25.41 38.44
C LEU A 34 52.56 -24.98 38.25
N CYS A 35 52.81 -23.69 38.00
CA CYS A 35 53.70 -22.82 38.79
C CYS A 35 53.88 -21.42 38.14
N PHE A 36 53.51 -20.40 38.92
CA PHE A 36 53.86 -18.96 38.91
C PHE A 36 53.64 -18.09 37.64
N PRO A 37 52.66 -17.15 37.65
CA PRO A 37 52.58 -16.08 36.66
C PRO A 37 53.17 -14.77 37.21
N VAL A 38 54.11 -14.21 36.43
CA VAL A 38 54.48 -12.80 36.40
C VAL A 38 53.35 -12.04 35.68
N LEU A 39 52.99 -10.87 36.23
CA LEU A 39 51.98 -9.95 35.70
C LEU A 39 52.23 -9.61 34.21
N LEU A 40 51.26 -9.92 33.35
CA LEU A 40 51.06 -9.32 32.03
C LEU A 40 49.55 -9.33 31.73
N LEU A 41 48.94 -8.15 31.81
CA LEU A 41 47.52 -7.90 31.51
C LEU A 41 47.28 -8.03 29.99
N ILE A 42 46.50 -9.04 29.59
CA ILE A 42 45.94 -9.21 28.24
C ILE A 42 44.42 -9.00 28.37
N PRO A 43 43.78 -8.14 27.55
CA PRO A 43 42.33 -7.96 27.58
C PRO A 43 41.63 -9.18 26.96
N VAL A 44 40.67 -9.71 27.70
CA VAL A 44 39.76 -10.77 27.28
C VAL A 44 38.81 -10.20 26.22
N LEU A 45 38.83 -10.80 25.03
CA LEU A 45 37.78 -10.68 24.02
C LEU A 45 36.46 -11.17 24.62
N PHE A 46 35.68 -10.24 25.17
CA PHE A 46 34.24 -10.42 25.37
C PHE A 46 33.57 -10.21 24.01
N SER A 47 32.79 -11.21 23.58
CA SER A 47 31.77 -11.06 22.56
C SER A 47 30.76 -10.03 23.06
N ALA A 48 30.98 -8.75 22.73
CA ALA A 48 30.11 -7.66 23.11
C ALA A 48 28.77 -7.83 22.38
N GLY A 49 27.68 -7.94 23.16
CA GLY A 49 26.32 -7.94 22.65
C GLY A 49 25.99 -6.64 21.93
N SER A 50 25.27 -6.76 20.83
CA SER A 50 24.59 -5.69 20.09
C SER A 50 23.34 -5.20 20.88
N LEU A 51 23.07 -3.88 20.93
CA LEU A 51 22.07 -3.07 21.71
C LEU A 51 21.22 -2.08 20.78
N ALA A 52 19.96 -1.65 21.03
CA ALA A 52 19.08 -0.62 20.31
C ALA A 52 18.35 0.17 21.37
N GLY A 53 18.10 1.43 21.03
CA GLY A 53 16.80 2.05 21.28
C GLY A 53 16.32 1.80 22.69
N THR A 54 16.92 2.47 23.67
CA THR A 54 16.37 2.50 25.01
C THR A 54 15.32 3.61 25.07
N VAL A 55 14.08 3.25 25.42
CA VAL A 55 12.99 4.19 25.72
C VAL A 55 12.58 4.07 27.19
N ASN A 56 11.89 5.08 27.72
CA ASN A 56 11.29 4.96 29.06
C ASN A 56 10.13 3.96 29.06
N ASN A 57 9.73 3.50 30.25
CA ASN A 57 8.60 2.59 30.39
C ASN A 57 7.25 3.27 30.76
N GLU A 58 7.22 4.60 30.87
CA GLU A 58 6.00 5.38 31.15
C GLU A 58 5.09 5.48 29.92
N LEU A 59 5.68 5.54 28.73
CA LEU A 59 4.97 5.61 27.46
C LEU A 59 4.61 4.21 26.94
N GLY A 60 3.47 4.10 26.26
CA GLY A 60 3.10 2.88 25.52
C GLY A 60 4.08 2.62 24.39
N TYR A 61 4.65 1.43 24.31
CA TYR A 61 5.73 1.12 23.37
C TYR A 61 5.32 1.27 21.90
N GLN A 62 4.03 1.03 21.59
CA GLN A 62 3.46 1.19 20.25
C GLN A 62 3.67 2.61 19.69
N LEU A 63 3.72 3.65 20.54
CA LEU A 63 3.98 5.03 20.10
C LEU A 63 5.31 5.15 19.35
N PHE A 64 6.38 4.54 19.86
CA PHE A 64 7.71 4.59 19.25
C PHE A 64 7.81 3.76 17.97
N ARG A 65 6.92 2.76 17.82
CA ARG A 65 6.81 1.92 16.61
C ARG A 65 6.10 2.68 15.51
N ASP A 66 4.91 3.21 15.79
CA ASP A 66 4.14 4.00 14.83
C ASP A 66 4.88 5.28 14.41
N PHE A 67 5.57 5.93 15.34
CA PHE A 67 6.44 7.07 15.04
C PHE A 67 7.53 6.72 14.02
N ALA A 68 8.22 5.59 14.20
CA ALA A 68 9.33 5.20 13.35
C ALA A 68 8.90 4.81 11.94
N GLU A 69 7.70 4.25 11.81
CA GLU A 69 7.16 3.77 10.52
C GLU A 69 6.21 4.78 9.86
N ASN A 70 6.06 5.98 10.43
CA ASN A 70 5.10 7.00 10.00
C ASN A 70 3.65 6.47 9.89
N LYS A 71 3.24 5.64 10.85
CA LYS A 71 1.93 4.96 10.91
C LYS A 71 1.04 5.56 12.00
N GLY A 72 -0.22 5.15 12.05
CA GLY A 72 -1.20 5.66 13.01
C GLY A 72 -1.29 7.21 12.97
N MET A 73 -1.21 7.82 14.15
CA MET A 73 -1.24 9.29 14.29
C MET A 73 0.05 10.01 13.81
N PHE A 74 1.10 9.26 13.45
CA PHE A 74 2.42 9.79 13.07
C PHE A 74 2.66 9.79 11.55
N ARG A 75 1.60 9.77 10.75
CA ARG A 75 1.68 9.96 9.29
C ARG A 75 2.38 11.28 8.94
N PRO A 76 3.12 11.36 7.83
CA PRO A 76 3.83 12.59 7.45
C PRO A 76 2.85 13.78 7.34
N GLY A 77 3.25 14.93 7.86
CA GLY A 77 2.41 16.14 7.89
C GLY A 77 1.46 16.26 9.09
N ALA A 78 1.32 15.24 9.94
CA ALA A 78 0.56 15.35 11.18
C ALA A 78 1.17 16.44 12.10
N THR A 79 0.33 17.24 12.77
CA THR A 79 0.77 18.37 13.61
C THR A 79 0.15 18.26 15.00
N ASN A 80 0.80 18.89 15.99
CA ASN A 80 0.27 19.04 17.35
C ASN A 80 -0.15 17.70 17.99
N ILE A 81 0.66 16.65 17.78
CA ILE A 81 0.36 15.31 18.29
C ILE A 81 0.61 15.30 19.81
N ALA A 82 -0.47 15.25 20.59
CA ALA A 82 -0.40 15.16 22.04
C ALA A 82 -0.04 13.73 22.49
N ILE A 83 0.95 13.62 23.37
CA ILE A 83 1.45 12.34 23.87
C ILE A 83 1.05 12.19 25.34
N TYR A 84 0.56 11.00 25.67
CA TYR A 84 0.10 10.62 27.00
C TYR A 84 0.84 9.39 27.51
N ASN A 85 1.08 9.33 28.82
CA ASN A 85 1.64 8.16 29.47
C ASN A 85 0.59 7.05 29.65
N LYS A 86 1.02 5.89 30.13
CA LYS A 86 0.15 4.72 30.40
C LYS A 86 -0.94 4.98 31.43
N GLN A 87 -0.82 6.03 32.25
CA GLN A 87 -1.83 6.48 33.22
C GLN A 87 -2.82 7.49 32.61
N GLY A 88 -2.66 7.85 31.33
CA GLY A 88 -3.47 8.84 30.63
C GLY A 88 -3.09 10.29 30.93
N GLU A 89 -1.93 10.53 31.55
CA GLU A 89 -1.43 11.87 31.87
C GLU A 89 -0.65 12.44 30.69
N PHE A 90 -0.85 13.72 30.41
CA PHE A 90 -0.17 14.43 29.34
C PHE A 90 1.33 14.63 29.65
N VAL A 91 2.21 14.21 28.73
CA VAL A 91 3.68 14.36 28.89
C VAL A 91 4.27 15.45 27.99
N GLY A 92 3.61 15.79 26.88
CA GLY A 92 4.11 16.76 25.91
C GLY A 92 3.41 16.65 24.56
N THR A 93 3.82 17.51 23.62
CA THR A 93 3.26 17.56 22.27
C THR A 93 4.38 17.64 21.24
N LEU A 94 4.22 16.95 20.11
CA LEU A 94 5.03 17.16 18.91
C LEU A 94 4.46 18.37 18.14
N ASP A 95 4.87 19.58 18.52
CA ASP A 95 4.26 20.86 18.09
C ASP A 95 5.22 21.81 17.34
N LYS A 96 6.52 21.52 17.30
CA LYS A 96 7.54 22.41 16.71
C LYS A 96 7.60 22.36 15.19
N ALA A 97 7.14 21.26 14.62
CA ALA A 97 7.03 21.05 13.19
C ALA A 97 6.00 19.94 12.93
N ALA A 98 5.45 19.91 11.71
CA ALA A 98 4.70 18.74 11.26
C ALA A 98 5.61 17.51 11.22
N MET A 99 5.05 16.32 11.45
CA MET A 99 5.78 15.04 11.43
C MET A 99 6.52 14.86 10.10
N PRO A 100 7.83 14.54 10.10
CA PRO A 100 8.58 14.32 8.87
C PRO A 100 8.14 13.05 8.16
N ASP A 101 8.54 12.97 6.89
CA ASP A 101 8.53 11.72 6.12
C ASP A 101 9.88 11.01 6.27
N PHE A 102 9.87 9.83 6.89
CA PHE A 102 11.06 9.00 7.09
C PHE A 102 11.30 8.00 5.95
N SER A 103 10.53 8.04 4.86
CA SER A 103 10.66 7.06 3.77
C SER A 103 12.04 7.02 3.09
N ALA A 104 12.84 8.09 3.18
CA ALA A 104 14.22 8.08 2.71
C ALA A 104 15.14 7.14 3.51
N VAL A 105 14.72 6.69 4.69
CA VAL A 105 15.45 5.75 5.55
C VAL A 105 15.18 4.32 5.07
N ASP A 106 16.22 3.49 5.07
CA ASP A 106 16.09 2.06 4.75
C ASP A 106 14.99 1.38 5.59
N SER A 107 14.09 0.65 4.92
CA SER A 107 12.84 0.12 5.49
C SER A 107 13.07 -1.01 6.50
N GLU A 108 14.14 -1.79 6.32
CA GLU A 108 14.35 -3.01 7.11
C GLU A 108 15.02 -2.71 8.44
N ILE A 109 16.14 -1.98 8.41
CA ILE A 109 17.02 -1.84 9.56
C ILE A 109 17.39 -0.39 9.87
N GLY A 110 17.02 0.58 9.05
CA GLY A 110 17.16 2.01 9.35
C GLY A 110 18.59 2.45 9.66
N VAL A 111 19.59 1.79 9.08
CA VAL A 111 21.01 2.13 9.24
C VAL A 111 21.54 3.04 8.14
N ALA A 112 20.76 3.24 7.08
CA ALA A 112 21.13 4.02 5.91
C ALA A 112 20.00 4.96 5.52
N THR A 113 20.34 6.12 4.95
CA THR A 113 19.35 7.12 4.52
C THR A 113 19.71 7.68 3.16
N LEU A 114 18.77 7.68 2.22
CA LEU A 114 18.93 8.17 0.87
C LEU A 114 19.07 9.70 0.84
N ILE A 115 20.20 10.19 0.36
CA ILE A 115 20.52 11.65 0.28
C ILE A 115 20.68 12.15 -1.16
N ASN A 116 20.75 11.22 -2.10
CA ASN A 116 20.69 11.43 -3.54
C ASN A 116 20.00 10.19 -4.13
N PRO A 117 19.31 10.25 -5.29
CA PRO A 117 18.62 9.08 -5.83
C PRO A 117 19.50 7.83 -6.03
N GLN A 118 20.82 7.96 -6.04
CA GLN A 118 21.75 6.84 -6.16
C GLN A 118 22.74 6.69 -4.98
N TYR A 119 22.59 7.48 -3.90
CA TYR A 119 23.52 7.44 -2.78
C TYR A 119 22.81 7.51 -1.43
N ILE A 120 23.26 6.63 -0.54
CA ILE A 120 22.85 6.59 0.86
C ILE A 120 23.95 7.17 1.76
N ALA A 121 23.57 7.61 2.95
CA ALA A 121 24.47 8.04 4.02
C ALA A 121 24.36 7.08 5.21
N SER A 122 25.50 6.70 5.78
CA SER A 122 25.59 5.86 6.98
C SER A 122 27.00 5.99 7.60
N VAL A 123 27.36 5.14 8.55
CA VAL A 123 28.68 5.10 9.19
C VAL A 123 29.56 4.02 8.58
N LYS A 124 30.86 4.31 8.40
CA LYS A 124 31.76 3.38 7.68
C LYS A 124 32.05 2.09 8.44
N HIS A 125 31.95 2.10 9.78
CA HIS A 125 32.14 0.89 10.57
C HIS A 125 31.02 -0.14 10.36
N ASN A 126 29.89 0.25 9.75
CA ASN A 126 28.91 -0.69 9.23
C ASN A 126 29.46 -1.33 7.94
N GLY A 127 30.42 -2.24 8.07
CA GLY A 127 31.06 -2.93 6.93
C GLY A 127 30.28 -4.12 6.38
N GLY A 128 29.23 -4.58 7.07
CA GLY A 128 28.57 -5.86 6.78
C GLY A 128 27.45 -5.81 5.73
N TYR A 129 26.58 -4.80 5.77
CA TYR A 129 25.44 -4.72 4.87
C TYR A 129 25.86 -4.38 3.43
N THR A 130 25.25 -5.04 2.44
CA THR A 130 25.56 -4.89 1.02
C THR A 130 24.35 -4.48 0.18
N ASN A 131 23.17 -4.41 0.81
CA ASN A 131 21.92 -4.09 0.18
C ASN A 131 21.03 -3.34 1.17
N VAL A 132 20.10 -2.57 0.63
CA VAL A 132 19.08 -1.78 1.34
C VAL A 132 17.76 -1.86 0.59
N SER A 133 16.67 -1.60 1.30
CA SER A 133 15.31 -1.52 0.75
C SER A 133 14.63 -0.25 1.24
N PHE A 134 13.63 0.25 0.52
CA PHE A 134 12.92 1.49 0.85
C PHE A 134 11.40 1.28 0.81
N GLY A 135 10.65 2.17 1.45
CA GLY A 135 9.19 2.11 1.42
C GLY A 135 8.62 0.89 2.15
N ASP A 136 8.00 -0.02 1.40
CA ASP A 136 7.34 -1.26 1.88
C ASP A 136 8.28 -2.48 1.98
N GLY A 137 9.55 -2.34 1.59
CA GLY A 137 10.53 -3.43 1.58
C GLY A 137 10.50 -4.31 0.33
N GLU A 138 9.52 -4.15 -0.59
CA GLU A 138 9.38 -4.98 -1.81
C GLU A 138 10.31 -4.51 -2.95
N ASN A 139 11.55 -4.17 -2.62
CA ASN A 139 12.57 -3.68 -3.53
C ASN A 139 13.97 -3.92 -2.95
N ARG A 140 15.00 -3.78 -3.77
CA ARG A 140 16.39 -4.02 -3.36
C ARG A 140 17.37 -3.20 -4.18
N TYR A 141 18.26 -2.52 -3.48
CA TYR A 141 19.36 -1.75 -4.07
C TYR A 141 20.68 -2.24 -3.48
N ASN A 142 21.66 -2.52 -4.35
CA ASN A 142 22.94 -3.08 -3.94
C ASN A 142 24.02 -2.01 -3.90
N ILE A 143 24.89 -2.06 -2.90
CA ILE A 143 26.05 -1.17 -2.81
C ILE A 143 27.09 -1.61 -3.83
N VAL A 144 27.50 -0.68 -4.70
CA VAL A 144 28.58 -0.89 -5.69
C VAL A 144 29.90 -0.25 -5.27
N ASP A 145 29.83 0.82 -4.46
CA ASP A 145 30.98 1.41 -3.77
C ASP A 145 30.55 1.86 -2.38
N ARG A 146 31.34 1.55 -1.35
CA ARG A 146 31.02 1.98 0.02
C ARG A 146 31.32 3.46 0.24
N ASN A 147 32.26 4.05 -0.50
CA ASN A 147 32.63 5.46 -0.35
C ASN A 147 32.94 5.84 1.11
N ASN A 148 33.91 5.18 1.71
CA ASN A 148 34.31 5.42 3.10
C ASN A 148 35.04 6.75 3.23
N ALA A 149 34.60 7.61 4.15
CA ALA A 149 35.35 8.82 4.49
C ALA A 149 36.68 8.41 5.17
N PRO A 150 37.81 9.06 4.80
CA PRO A 150 39.12 8.64 5.27
C PRO A 150 39.28 8.84 6.79
N SER A 151 38.91 10.02 7.30
CA SER A 151 39.15 10.44 8.68
C SER A 151 37.88 10.58 9.55
N LEU A 152 36.69 10.51 8.96
CA LEU A 152 35.42 10.55 9.68
C LEU A 152 34.76 9.17 9.68
N ASP A 153 34.06 8.79 10.74
CA ASP A 153 33.27 7.55 10.77
C ASP A 153 31.96 7.74 10.01
N PHE A 154 32.09 7.85 8.69
CA PHE A 154 31.02 8.17 7.75
C PHE A 154 31.30 7.49 6.42
N HIS A 155 30.26 7.10 5.71
CA HIS A 155 30.39 6.73 4.30
C HIS A 155 29.15 7.14 3.50
N ALA A 156 29.31 7.28 2.18
CA ALA A 156 28.22 7.63 1.27
C ALA A 156 28.07 6.61 0.13
N PRO A 157 27.62 5.37 0.42
CA PRO A 157 27.61 4.31 -0.58
C PRO A 157 26.83 4.67 -1.86
N ARG A 158 27.42 4.33 -3.01
CA ARG A 158 26.77 4.38 -4.33
C ARG A 158 25.96 3.10 -4.54
N LEU A 159 24.75 3.25 -5.07
CA LEU A 159 23.85 2.15 -5.41
C LEU A 159 23.99 1.71 -6.88
N ASP A 160 23.63 0.48 -7.18
CA ASP A 160 23.61 -0.09 -8.53
C ASP A 160 22.53 0.53 -9.43
N LYS A 161 21.40 0.96 -8.85
CA LYS A 161 20.26 1.56 -9.55
C LYS A 161 19.78 2.84 -8.87
N LEU A 162 19.09 3.68 -9.63
CA LEU A 162 18.38 4.86 -9.09
C LEU A 162 17.17 4.42 -8.27
N VAL A 163 17.01 4.90 -7.04
CA VAL A 163 15.85 4.58 -6.21
C VAL A 163 14.58 5.23 -6.75
N THR A 164 13.50 4.45 -6.87
CA THR A 164 12.22 4.89 -7.45
C THR A 164 11.12 5.11 -6.42
N GLU A 165 11.12 4.36 -5.32
CA GLU A 165 10.01 4.28 -4.36
C GLU A 165 9.91 5.51 -3.44
N VAL A 166 11.03 6.20 -3.22
CA VAL A 166 11.11 7.29 -2.24
C VAL A 166 11.93 8.46 -2.80
N ALA A 167 11.67 9.66 -2.28
CA ALA A 167 12.52 10.81 -2.55
C ALA A 167 13.71 10.82 -1.58
N PRO A 168 14.91 11.26 -2.01
CA PRO A 168 16.02 11.49 -1.09
C PRO A 168 15.68 12.61 -0.10
N THR A 169 16.13 12.49 1.14
CA THR A 169 15.99 13.58 2.11
C THR A 169 16.96 14.72 1.78
N ALA A 170 16.53 15.96 2.06
CA ALA A 170 17.47 17.07 2.15
C ALA A 170 18.48 16.83 3.28
N VAL A 171 19.72 17.24 3.07
CA VAL A 171 20.77 17.26 4.11
C VAL A 171 20.87 18.66 4.73
N THR A 172 21.48 18.76 5.91
CA THR A 172 21.81 20.03 6.56
C THR A 172 22.47 21.01 5.60
N ALA A 173 22.00 22.26 5.58
CA ALA A 173 22.61 23.30 4.74
C ALA A 173 23.93 23.85 5.30
N GLN A 174 24.21 23.60 6.59
CA GLN A 174 25.40 24.15 7.25
C GLN A 174 26.58 23.19 7.26
N GLY A 175 26.34 21.88 7.28
CA GLY A 175 27.41 20.89 7.46
C GLY A 175 28.07 21.02 8.84
N ALA A 176 29.39 20.79 8.90
CA ALA A 176 30.19 20.72 10.11
C ALA A 176 30.50 22.11 10.73
N VAL A 177 29.48 22.87 11.12
CA VAL A 177 29.63 24.18 11.78
C VAL A 177 29.48 24.01 13.30
N ALA A 178 30.54 24.37 14.05
CA ALA A 178 30.56 24.24 15.49
C ALA A 178 29.43 25.06 16.17
N GLY A 179 28.61 24.40 16.98
CA GLY A 179 27.53 24.99 17.75
C GLY A 179 26.22 25.23 16.97
N ALA A 180 26.18 24.96 15.66
CA ALA A 180 25.00 25.22 14.83
C ALA A 180 23.73 24.53 15.33
N TYR A 181 23.86 23.27 15.77
CA TYR A 181 22.72 22.43 16.18
C TYR A 181 22.32 22.61 17.66
N LEU A 182 22.89 23.63 18.32
CA LEU A 182 22.49 24.07 19.66
C LEU A 182 21.48 25.24 19.59
N ASP A 183 21.43 25.94 18.45
CA ASP A 183 20.51 27.04 18.19
C ASP A 183 19.08 26.52 17.96
N LYS A 184 18.21 26.74 18.96
CA LYS A 184 16.81 26.34 18.92
C LYS A 184 15.92 27.26 18.08
N GLU A 185 16.37 28.47 17.76
CA GLU A 185 15.62 29.33 16.83
C GLU A 185 15.68 28.73 15.43
N ARG A 186 16.85 28.23 15.04
CA ARG A 186 17.02 27.53 13.76
C ARG A 186 16.55 26.07 13.79
N TYR A 187 16.95 25.32 14.82
CA TYR A 187 16.64 23.89 14.96
C TYR A 187 15.85 23.61 16.26
N PRO A 188 14.54 23.89 16.28
CA PRO A 188 13.73 23.77 17.48
C PRO A 188 13.48 22.33 17.93
N VAL A 189 13.68 21.33 17.04
CA VAL A 189 13.36 19.93 17.30
C VAL A 189 14.24 18.98 16.50
N PHE A 190 14.57 17.83 17.10
CA PHE A 190 15.36 16.76 16.50
C PHE A 190 14.68 15.39 16.68
N TYR A 191 14.56 14.64 15.59
CA TYR A 191 13.98 13.29 15.56
C TYR A 191 15.00 12.27 15.05
N ARG A 192 14.87 11.03 15.53
CA ARG A 192 15.63 9.88 15.01
C ARG A 192 14.76 8.63 14.95
N LEU A 193 15.22 7.64 14.20
CA LEU A 193 14.73 6.26 14.20
C LEU A 193 15.87 5.29 13.93
N GLY A 194 15.80 4.06 14.42
CA GLY A 194 16.80 3.01 14.18
C GLY A 194 16.35 1.65 14.72
N SER A 195 17.11 0.58 14.42
CA SER A 195 16.67 -0.79 14.65
C SER A 195 17.61 -1.68 15.46
N GLY A 196 18.56 -1.17 16.26
CA GLY A 196 19.41 -2.06 17.08
C GLY A 196 18.65 -3.02 18.05
N THR A 197 19.29 -3.53 19.11
CA THR A 197 18.67 -4.33 20.22
C THR A 197 17.83 -3.64 21.32
N GLN A 198 16.51 -3.76 21.24
CA GLN A 198 15.56 -2.85 21.87
C GLN A 198 15.43 -2.99 23.40
N TYR A 199 15.36 -1.89 24.15
CA TYR A 199 15.17 -1.86 25.61
C TYR A 199 14.03 -0.94 26.05
N ILE A 200 13.40 -1.31 27.18
CA ILE A 200 12.69 -0.36 28.04
C ILE A 200 13.51 -0.11 29.32
N LYS A 201 13.52 1.13 29.79
CA LYS A 201 14.21 1.57 31.02
C LYS A 201 13.20 2.11 32.01
N ASP A 202 13.26 1.63 33.25
CA ASP A 202 12.46 2.17 34.34
C ASP A 202 13.12 3.42 34.98
N SER A 203 12.39 4.08 35.88
CA SER A 203 12.85 5.29 36.55
C SER A 203 14.03 5.07 37.50
N ASN A 204 14.29 3.82 37.92
CA ASN A 204 15.47 3.43 38.69
C ASN A 204 16.69 3.14 37.79
N GLY A 205 16.51 3.18 36.47
CA GLY A 205 17.53 2.90 35.47
C GLY A 205 17.72 1.42 35.15
N GLN A 206 16.84 0.54 35.63
CA GLN A 206 16.86 -0.87 35.28
C GLN A 206 16.42 -1.06 33.81
N LEU A 207 17.23 -1.81 33.07
CA LEU A 207 16.96 -2.13 31.67
C LEU A 207 16.27 -3.49 31.56
N THR A 208 15.27 -3.56 30.70
CA THR A 208 14.66 -4.83 30.26
C THR A 208 14.77 -4.94 28.75
N GLN A 209 15.54 -5.92 28.26
CA GLN A 209 15.74 -6.13 26.83
C GLN A 209 14.49 -6.73 26.20
N MET A 210 13.94 -6.11 25.18
CA MET A 210 12.77 -6.57 24.44
C MET A 210 13.15 -7.41 23.22
N GLY A 211 14.15 -7.00 22.44
CA GLY A 211 14.56 -7.69 21.21
C GLY A 211 16.05 -7.56 20.89
N GLY A 212 16.50 -8.35 19.92
CA GLY A 212 17.83 -8.23 19.34
C GLY A 212 17.91 -7.14 18.28
N ALA A 213 19.11 -6.95 17.70
CA ALA A 213 19.36 -5.94 16.70
C ALA A 213 18.71 -6.31 15.37
N TYR A 214 18.37 -5.30 14.60
CA TYR A 214 17.84 -5.40 13.25
C TYR A 214 16.52 -6.19 13.19
N SER A 215 15.73 -6.09 14.26
CA SER A 215 14.47 -6.84 14.39
C SER A 215 13.23 -5.98 14.10
N TRP A 216 13.24 -4.71 14.48
CA TRP A 216 12.21 -3.71 14.17
C TRP A 216 12.72 -2.30 14.46
N LEU A 217 12.04 -1.28 13.93
CA LEU A 217 12.39 0.14 14.09
C LEU A 217 11.80 0.76 15.36
N THR A 218 12.53 1.64 16.03
CA THR A 218 11.99 2.54 17.07
C THR A 218 12.50 3.94 16.84
N GLY A 219 11.63 4.93 17.07
CA GLY A 219 11.92 6.33 16.81
C GLY A 219 11.32 7.24 17.84
N GLY A 220 11.86 8.45 17.94
CA GLY A 220 11.47 9.43 18.93
C GLY A 220 12.30 10.69 18.88
N THR A 221 12.20 11.48 19.95
CA THR A 221 12.80 12.80 20.08
C THR A 221 14.17 12.76 20.76
N VAL A 222 15.01 13.72 20.40
CA VAL A 222 16.35 13.93 20.97
C VAL A 222 16.51 15.43 21.26
N GLY A 223 17.22 15.78 22.34
CA GLY A 223 17.49 17.17 22.69
C GLY A 223 18.46 17.87 21.71
N SER A 224 18.59 19.19 21.83
CA SER A 224 19.59 19.97 21.07
C SER A 224 21.01 19.47 21.30
N LEU A 225 21.90 19.65 20.31
CA LEU A 225 23.19 18.98 20.29
C LEU A 225 24.35 19.99 20.32
N SER A 226 25.33 19.70 21.18
CA SER A 226 26.60 20.42 21.19
C SER A 226 27.59 19.81 20.19
N SER A 227 28.53 20.62 19.71
CA SER A 227 29.54 20.17 18.75
C SER A 227 30.90 19.92 19.41
N TYR A 228 31.65 18.97 18.86
CA TYR A 228 33.06 18.76 19.15
C TYR A 228 33.80 18.39 17.85
N GLN A 229 35.12 18.16 17.93
CA GLN A 229 35.96 17.85 16.76
C GLN A 229 35.75 18.88 15.62
N ASN A 230 35.89 20.17 15.96
CA ASN A 230 35.72 21.30 15.04
C ASN A 230 34.35 21.34 14.31
N GLY A 231 33.30 20.75 14.88
CA GLY A 231 31.96 20.74 14.27
C GLY A 231 31.63 19.48 13.46
N GLU A 232 32.60 18.59 13.24
CA GLU A 232 32.41 17.34 12.49
C GLU A 232 31.53 16.33 13.24
N MET A 233 31.52 16.42 14.57
CA MET A 233 30.78 15.54 15.44
C MET A 233 29.85 16.33 16.37
N ILE A 234 28.69 15.76 16.66
CA ILE A 234 27.71 16.33 17.58
C ILE A 234 27.24 15.31 18.61
N SER A 235 26.86 15.76 19.79
CA SER A 235 26.37 14.89 20.86
C SER A 235 25.36 15.58 21.77
N THR A 236 24.55 14.76 22.43
CA THR A 236 23.61 15.20 23.48
C THR A 236 23.32 14.07 24.46
N SER A 237 22.80 14.40 25.64
CA SER A 237 22.45 13.44 26.68
C SER A 237 21.07 12.78 26.45
N SER A 238 20.94 12.11 25.31
CA SER A 238 19.73 11.38 24.86
C SER A 238 19.32 10.24 25.80
N GLY A 239 20.24 9.72 26.61
CA GLY A 239 20.01 8.65 27.59
C GLY A 239 19.15 9.04 28.80
N LEU A 240 18.86 10.33 28.97
CA LEU A 240 17.94 10.86 29.97
C LEU A 240 16.49 10.74 29.46
N VAL A 241 16.02 9.49 29.30
CA VAL A 241 14.74 9.16 28.64
C VAL A 241 13.48 9.56 29.41
N PHE A 242 13.63 10.02 30.65
CA PHE A 242 12.55 10.56 31.50
C PHE A 242 12.54 12.10 31.54
N ASP A 243 13.54 12.77 30.96
CA ASP A 243 13.62 14.24 30.94
C ASP A 243 12.94 14.80 29.68
N TYR A 244 11.61 14.85 29.69
CA TYR A 244 10.80 15.35 28.57
C TYR A 244 11.10 16.81 28.21
N LYS A 245 11.51 17.63 29.18
CA LYS A 245 11.83 19.05 28.96
C LYS A 245 13.13 19.22 28.17
N LEU A 246 14.08 18.32 28.37
CA LEU A 246 15.35 18.32 27.66
C LEU A 246 15.27 17.61 26.31
N ASN A 247 14.68 16.41 26.28
CA ASN A 247 14.75 15.50 25.14
C ASN A 247 13.47 15.42 24.31
N GLY A 248 12.43 16.18 24.64
CA GLY A 248 11.15 16.21 23.92
C GLY A 248 10.13 15.19 24.43
N ALA A 249 8.96 15.13 23.78
CA ALA A 249 7.82 14.36 24.27
C ALA A 249 7.99 12.83 24.19
N MET A 250 8.94 12.33 23.38
CA MET A 250 9.18 10.89 23.20
C MET A 250 10.68 10.56 23.20
N PRO A 251 11.40 10.78 24.32
CA PRO A 251 12.85 10.60 24.36
C PRO A 251 13.29 9.18 23.98
N ILE A 252 14.32 9.06 23.14
CA ILE A 252 14.93 7.79 22.78
C ILE A 252 16.46 7.86 22.76
N TYR A 253 17.11 6.81 23.25
CA TYR A 253 18.56 6.65 23.28
C TYR A 253 19.02 5.58 22.30
N GLY A 254 20.02 5.90 21.46
CA GLY A 254 20.59 4.94 20.51
C GLY A 254 21.63 4.02 21.15
N GLU A 255 21.72 2.80 20.67
CA GLU A 255 22.51 1.71 21.26
C GLU A 255 23.22 0.90 20.15
N ALA A 256 23.93 -0.19 20.49
CA ALA A 256 24.77 -0.97 19.56
C ALA A 256 24.04 -1.72 18.41
N GLY A 257 23.81 -1.04 17.31
CA GLY A 257 22.98 -1.50 16.19
C GLY A 257 22.17 -0.35 15.60
N ASP A 258 22.03 0.74 16.37
CA ASP A 258 21.62 2.04 15.84
C ASP A 258 22.75 2.77 15.12
N SER A 259 23.96 2.21 15.05
CA SER A 259 25.04 2.78 14.25
C SER A 259 24.60 3.00 12.80
N GLY A 260 24.81 4.21 12.28
CA GLY A 260 24.34 4.62 10.94
C GLY A 260 22.95 5.24 10.93
N SER A 261 22.15 5.04 11.99
CA SER A 261 20.80 5.57 12.06
C SER A 261 20.74 7.10 11.96
N PRO A 262 19.74 7.66 11.27
CA PRO A 262 19.67 9.08 10.97
C PRO A 262 19.27 9.92 12.18
N LEU A 263 19.76 11.16 12.18
CA LEU A 263 19.27 12.27 13.00
C LEU A 263 18.76 13.37 12.08
N PHE A 264 17.47 13.67 12.21
CA PHE A 264 16.79 14.74 11.49
C PHE A 264 16.59 15.95 12.40
N ALA A 265 16.61 17.15 11.81
CA ALA A 265 16.24 18.39 12.46
C ALA A 265 15.28 19.17 11.55
N PHE A 266 14.38 19.94 12.14
CA PHE A 266 13.60 20.91 11.38
C PHE A 266 14.39 22.21 11.26
N ASP A 267 14.74 22.66 10.04
CA ASP A 267 15.44 23.92 9.79
C ASP A 267 14.41 25.02 9.53
N THR A 268 14.19 25.92 10.50
CA THR A 268 13.20 27.00 10.39
C THR A 268 13.55 28.04 9.32
N VAL A 269 14.83 28.17 8.95
CA VAL A 269 15.26 29.07 7.87
C VAL A 269 14.79 28.55 6.51
N GLN A 270 14.81 27.22 6.33
CA GLN A 270 14.37 26.57 5.08
C GLN A 270 12.92 26.06 5.15
N ASN A 271 12.30 26.11 6.34
CA ASN A 271 10.96 25.59 6.64
C ASN A 271 10.76 24.13 6.19
N LYS A 272 11.75 23.27 6.45
CA LYS A 272 11.71 21.84 6.09
C LYS A 272 12.58 21.00 7.02
N TRP A 273 12.30 19.70 7.04
CA TRP A 273 13.17 18.71 7.67
C TRP A 273 14.47 18.50 6.89
N VAL A 274 15.58 18.33 7.61
CA VAL A 274 16.90 18.07 7.06
C VAL A 274 17.62 16.97 7.85
N LEU A 275 18.35 16.10 7.16
CA LEU A 275 19.24 15.13 7.79
C LEU A 275 20.52 15.84 8.25
N VAL A 276 20.77 15.85 9.56
CA VAL A 276 21.93 16.54 10.14
C VAL A 276 23.12 15.62 10.34
N GLY A 277 22.89 14.33 10.60
CA GLY A 277 23.97 13.38 10.85
C GLY A 277 23.52 11.94 11.00
N VAL A 278 24.49 11.05 11.19
CA VAL A 278 24.29 9.59 11.37
C VAL A 278 24.97 9.13 12.66
N LEU A 279 24.32 8.24 13.42
CA LEU A 279 24.77 7.85 14.76
C LEU A 279 26.05 7.03 14.69
N THR A 280 27.07 7.40 15.46
CA THR A 280 28.36 6.68 15.50
C THR A 280 28.55 5.86 16.77
N ALA A 281 28.14 6.39 17.92
CA ALA A 281 28.40 5.76 19.22
C ALA A 281 27.42 6.19 20.32
N GLY A 282 27.45 5.45 21.42
CA GLY A 282 26.79 5.79 22.69
C GLY A 282 27.64 5.36 23.89
N ASN A 283 27.22 5.71 25.10
CA ASN A 283 27.89 5.32 26.35
C ASN A 283 27.49 3.92 26.85
N GLY A 284 27.31 2.95 25.95
CA GLY A 284 26.84 1.59 26.27
C GLY A 284 25.36 1.52 26.68
N ALA A 285 24.94 0.33 27.13
CA ALA A 285 23.56 0.00 27.50
C ALA A 285 22.97 1.00 28.51
N GLY A 286 21.86 1.66 28.16
CA GLY A 286 21.18 2.62 29.03
C GLY A 286 22.04 3.81 29.46
N GLY A 287 23.10 4.10 28.69
CA GLY A 287 24.10 5.12 28.94
C GLY A 287 23.55 6.55 28.93
N ARG A 288 24.45 7.55 28.99
CA ARG A 288 24.05 8.96 29.16
C ARG A 288 23.70 9.67 27.85
N GLY A 289 24.42 9.40 26.77
CA GLY A 289 24.25 10.14 25.52
C GLY A 289 24.89 9.49 24.30
N ASN A 290 24.54 10.02 23.14
CA ASN A 290 24.97 9.53 21.84
C ASN A 290 25.79 10.58 21.09
N ASN A 291 26.58 10.10 20.13
CA ASN A 291 27.34 10.89 19.19
C ASN A 291 26.85 10.62 17.76
N TRP A 292 26.83 11.66 16.94
CA TRP A 292 26.56 11.57 15.50
C TRP A 292 27.67 12.25 14.71
N ALA A 293 28.05 11.66 13.58
CA ALA A 293 28.84 12.33 12.58
C ALA A 293 27.92 13.25 11.78
N VAL A 294 28.24 14.54 11.73
CA VAL A 294 27.51 15.51 10.91
C VAL A 294 27.73 15.18 9.44
N ILE A 295 26.71 15.36 8.59
CA ILE A 295 26.83 15.09 7.15
C ILE A 295 27.96 15.97 6.55
N PRO A 296 29.04 15.36 6.02
CA PRO A 296 30.19 16.10 5.51
C PRO A 296 29.94 16.59 4.07
N LEU A 297 29.44 17.83 3.91
CA LEU A 297 28.99 18.38 2.63
C LEU A 297 30.03 18.31 1.50
N ASP A 298 31.28 18.68 1.79
CA ASP A 298 32.36 18.62 0.80
C ASP A 298 32.64 17.19 0.35
N PHE A 299 32.62 16.23 1.29
CA PHE A 299 32.86 14.83 0.99
C PHE A 299 31.75 14.24 0.13
N ILE A 300 30.47 14.44 0.49
CA ILE A 300 29.36 13.92 -0.33
C ILE A 300 29.36 14.57 -1.73
N GLY A 301 29.68 15.86 -1.83
CA GLY A 301 29.83 16.55 -3.11
C GLY A 301 30.95 15.96 -3.97
N GLN A 302 32.08 15.60 -3.37
CA GLN A 302 33.17 14.89 -4.07
C GLN A 302 32.72 13.53 -4.59
N LYS A 303 32.02 12.74 -3.77
CA LYS A 303 31.52 11.40 -4.15
C LYS A 303 30.52 11.46 -5.31
N PHE A 304 29.66 12.49 -5.36
CA PHE A 304 28.74 12.64 -6.50
C PHE A 304 29.48 13.07 -7.77
N ASN A 305 30.44 14.00 -7.64
CA ASN A 305 31.15 14.55 -8.79
C ASN A 305 32.12 13.55 -9.43
N GLU A 306 32.79 12.70 -8.65
CA GLU A 306 33.76 11.73 -9.19
C GLU A 306 33.11 10.63 -10.04
N ASP A 307 31.79 10.46 -9.92
CA ASP A 307 31.02 9.51 -10.70
C ASP A 307 30.43 10.08 -11.98
N ASN A 308 30.60 11.37 -12.25
CA ASN A 308 30.17 12.01 -13.50
C ASN A 308 31.35 12.09 -14.49
N ASP A 309 31.13 11.65 -15.72
CA ASP A 309 31.95 12.07 -16.85
C ASP A 309 31.66 13.54 -17.19
N ALA A 310 32.50 14.15 -18.04
CA ALA A 310 32.29 15.53 -18.48
C ALA A 310 30.92 15.68 -19.19
N PRO A 311 30.18 16.79 -18.95
CA PRO A 311 28.86 16.97 -19.52
C PRO A 311 28.92 17.01 -21.05
N VAL A 312 28.01 16.27 -21.69
CA VAL A 312 27.93 16.11 -23.14
C VAL A 312 26.98 17.16 -23.69
N THR A 313 27.49 18.05 -24.55
CA THR A 313 26.69 19.11 -25.16
C THR A 313 26.44 18.81 -26.63
N PHE A 314 25.17 18.68 -27.03
CA PHE A 314 24.79 18.61 -28.43
C PHE A 314 24.77 19.99 -29.06
N ARG A 315 25.28 20.11 -30.29
CA ARG A 315 25.27 21.36 -31.06
C ARG A 315 24.41 21.22 -32.30
N THR A 316 23.23 21.84 -32.28
CA THR A 316 22.29 21.82 -33.41
C THR A 316 22.91 22.35 -34.71
N SER A 317 23.83 23.31 -34.62
CA SER A 317 24.53 23.90 -35.78
C SER A 317 25.45 22.92 -36.51
N GLU A 318 25.98 21.91 -35.82
CA GLU A 318 26.87 20.90 -36.44
C GLU A 318 26.06 19.83 -37.20
N GLY A 319 24.75 19.74 -36.96
CA GLY A 319 23.89 18.70 -37.53
C GLY A 319 24.26 17.29 -37.06
N GLY A 320 23.65 16.28 -37.69
CA GLY A 320 23.90 14.87 -37.37
C GLY A 320 23.43 14.45 -35.97
N ALA A 321 24.11 13.45 -35.41
CA ALA A 321 23.85 12.91 -34.08
C ALA A 321 25.17 12.73 -33.31
N LEU A 322 25.07 12.60 -31.99
CA LEU A 322 26.12 12.04 -31.14
C LEU A 322 26.16 10.52 -31.36
N GLU A 323 27.14 10.07 -32.13
CA GLU A 323 27.36 8.64 -32.39
C GLU A 323 28.04 8.00 -31.18
N TRP A 324 27.34 7.04 -30.55
CA TRP A 324 27.78 6.39 -29.32
C TRP A 324 28.31 4.99 -29.62
N SER A 325 29.63 4.82 -29.54
CA SER A 325 30.31 3.52 -29.61
C SER A 325 30.76 3.05 -28.23
N PHE A 326 30.75 1.73 -28.00
CA PHE A 326 31.12 1.13 -26.72
C PHE A 326 31.83 -0.22 -26.89
N ASN A 327 32.95 -0.39 -26.21
CA ASN A 327 33.69 -1.64 -26.16
C ASN A 327 33.46 -2.37 -24.84
N SER A 328 32.56 -3.35 -24.87
CA SER A 328 32.14 -4.16 -23.71
C SER A 328 33.28 -4.93 -23.02
N SER A 329 34.37 -5.24 -23.73
CA SER A 329 35.53 -5.92 -23.13
C SER A 329 36.39 -5.01 -22.26
N THR A 330 36.33 -3.70 -22.51
CA THR A 330 37.13 -2.68 -21.80
C THR A 330 36.30 -1.77 -20.91
N GLY A 331 34.97 -1.76 -21.08
CA GLY A 331 34.07 -0.81 -20.44
C GLY A 331 34.27 0.64 -20.88
N ALA A 332 35.00 0.90 -21.97
CA ALA A 332 35.22 2.24 -22.49
C ALA A 332 34.31 2.52 -23.70
N GLY A 333 33.73 3.71 -23.74
CA GLY A 333 32.91 4.22 -24.83
C GLY A 333 33.25 5.66 -25.18
N ALA A 334 32.64 6.12 -26.26
CA ALA A 334 32.79 7.49 -26.73
C ALA A 334 31.51 7.96 -27.42
N LEU A 335 31.17 9.23 -27.22
CA LEU A 335 30.12 9.92 -27.96
C LEU A 335 30.76 10.99 -28.84
N THR A 336 30.59 10.88 -30.16
CA THR A 336 31.22 11.80 -31.11
C THR A 336 30.19 12.52 -31.96
N GLN A 337 30.28 13.86 -32.01
CA GLN A 337 29.56 14.71 -32.96
C GLN A 337 30.58 15.54 -33.72
N GLY A 338 30.63 15.39 -35.05
CA GLY A 338 31.62 16.09 -35.88
C GLY A 338 33.06 15.80 -35.43
N THR A 339 33.75 16.83 -34.94
CA THR A 339 35.14 16.74 -34.45
C THR A 339 35.25 16.63 -32.93
N THR A 340 34.14 16.75 -32.19
CA THR A 340 34.14 16.70 -30.74
C THR A 340 33.76 15.30 -30.26
N THR A 341 34.61 14.74 -29.40
CA THR A 341 34.40 13.44 -28.77
C THR A 341 34.38 13.60 -27.25
N TYR A 342 33.39 12.98 -26.62
CA TYR A 342 33.24 12.87 -25.17
C TYR A 342 33.51 11.44 -24.74
N ALA A 343 34.27 11.26 -23.66
CA ALA A 343 34.49 9.95 -23.06
C ALA A 343 33.21 9.45 -22.38
N MET A 344 33.07 8.13 -22.33
CA MET A 344 32.03 7.45 -21.57
C MET A 344 32.62 6.18 -20.95
N HIS A 345 32.28 5.90 -19.70
CA HIS A 345 32.72 4.70 -18.99
C HIS A 345 31.51 3.86 -18.56
N GLY A 346 31.56 2.57 -18.86
CA GLY A 346 30.56 1.57 -18.48
C GLY A 346 31.14 0.48 -17.58
N GLN A 347 30.38 -0.61 -17.45
CA GLN A 347 30.74 -1.77 -16.65
C GLN A 347 32.00 -2.46 -17.19
N GLN A 348 32.87 -2.93 -16.27
CA GLN A 348 34.04 -3.74 -16.60
C GLN A 348 33.93 -5.12 -15.93
N GLY A 349 33.67 -6.16 -16.72
CA GLY A 349 33.39 -7.50 -16.17
C GLY A 349 32.18 -7.46 -15.24
N ASN A 350 32.38 -7.74 -13.95
CA ASN A 350 31.32 -7.67 -12.92
C ASN A 350 31.35 -6.38 -12.09
N ASP A 351 32.29 -5.47 -12.35
CA ASP A 351 32.40 -4.21 -11.64
C ASP A 351 31.43 -3.18 -12.23
N LEU A 352 30.31 -2.97 -11.53
CA LEU A 352 29.33 -1.97 -11.89
C LEU A 352 29.83 -0.54 -11.62
N ASN A 353 30.72 -0.35 -10.63
CA ASN A 353 31.17 0.97 -10.20
C ASN A 353 32.12 1.64 -11.20
N ALA A 354 32.79 0.85 -12.05
CA ALA A 354 33.57 1.36 -13.17
C ALA A 354 32.74 2.27 -14.11
N GLY A 355 31.42 2.08 -14.14
CA GLY A 355 30.48 2.89 -14.90
C GLY A 355 30.31 4.32 -14.35
N LYS A 356 30.35 5.31 -15.24
CA LYS A 356 30.18 6.73 -14.91
C LYS A 356 28.90 7.30 -15.50
N ASN A 357 28.38 8.32 -14.84
CA ASN A 357 27.15 9.00 -15.24
C ASN A 357 27.43 9.93 -16.41
N LEU A 358 26.43 10.13 -17.27
CA LEU A 358 26.44 11.12 -18.34
C LEU A 358 25.34 12.15 -18.11
N ILE A 359 25.69 13.42 -18.35
CA ILE A 359 24.75 14.54 -18.30
C ILE A 359 24.66 15.13 -19.71
N PHE A 360 23.47 15.12 -20.28
CA PHE A 360 23.17 15.62 -21.62
C PHE A 360 22.50 16.99 -21.56
N GLN A 361 22.99 17.91 -22.38
CA GLN A 361 22.48 19.28 -22.52
C GLN A 361 22.63 19.77 -23.96
N GLY A 362 21.91 20.82 -24.33
CA GLY A 362 21.82 21.32 -25.69
C GLY A 362 20.50 20.95 -26.33
N GLN A 363 19.84 21.94 -26.92
CA GLN A 363 18.49 21.81 -27.45
C GLN A 363 18.41 20.81 -28.62
N ASN A 364 17.32 20.03 -28.63
CA ASN A 364 16.97 19.10 -29.70
C ASN A 364 18.08 18.05 -29.96
N GLY A 365 18.68 17.54 -28.89
CA GLY A 365 19.76 16.58 -28.95
C GLY A 365 19.40 15.29 -29.68
N GLN A 366 20.35 14.75 -30.43
CA GLN A 366 20.23 13.47 -31.14
C GLN A 366 21.38 12.56 -30.73
N ILE A 367 21.07 11.33 -30.32
CA ILE A 367 22.05 10.30 -29.96
C ILE A 367 21.72 9.03 -30.76
N ASN A 368 22.73 8.40 -31.36
CA ASN A 368 22.58 7.11 -32.04
C ASN A 368 23.55 6.08 -31.46
N LEU A 369 23.02 4.97 -30.93
CA LEU A 369 23.83 3.87 -30.39
C LEU A 369 24.31 2.96 -31.52
N LYS A 370 25.62 2.83 -31.61
CA LYS A 370 26.33 1.97 -32.56
C LYS A 370 26.69 0.61 -31.97
N ASP A 371 26.76 0.49 -30.65
CA ASP A 371 27.01 -0.75 -29.93
C ASP A 371 26.06 -0.85 -28.74
N SER A 372 25.73 -2.06 -28.29
CA SER A 372 25.01 -2.25 -27.03
C SER A 372 25.87 -1.74 -25.86
N VAL A 373 25.28 -0.93 -24.99
CA VAL A 373 25.95 -0.27 -23.87
C VAL A 373 25.52 -0.90 -22.56
N SER A 374 26.50 -1.41 -21.80
CA SER A 374 26.30 -1.79 -20.40
C SER A 374 27.02 -0.78 -19.52
N GLN A 375 26.29 0.22 -19.05
CA GLN A 375 26.85 1.38 -18.35
C GLN A 375 27.12 1.10 -16.86
N GLY A 376 26.80 -0.10 -16.36
CA GLY A 376 27.00 -0.45 -14.95
C GLY A 376 26.15 0.44 -14.04
N ALA A 377 26.77 1.02 -13.01
CA ALA A 377 26.13 1.97 -12.12
C ALA A 377 26.11 3.41 -12.68
N GLY A 378 26.53 3.66 -13.92
CA GLY A 378 26.38 4.98 -14.53
C GLY A 378 24.92 5.28 -14.88
N SER A 379 24.44 6.47 -14.52
CA SER A 379 23.11 6.99 -14.87
C SER A 379 23.16 7.98 -16.03
N LEU A 380 22.01 8.24 -16.67
CA LEU A 380 21.85 9.28 -17.67
C LEU A 380 20.96 10.40 -17.12
N THR A 381 21.39 11.64 -17.21
CA THR A 381 20.57 12.82 -16.89
C THR A 381 20.38 13.67 -18.12
N PHE A 382 19.12 14.00 -18.45
CA PHE A 382 18.77 14.85 -19.57
C PHE A 382 18.25 16.20 -19.06
N ARG A 383 18.99 17.27 -19.37
CA ARG A 383 18.65 18.66 -19.01
C ARG A 383 17.94 19.43 -20.13
N ASP A 384 17.92 18.86 -21.33
CA ASP A 384 17.27 19.39 -22.53
C ASP A 384 16.57 18.26 -23.29
N ASN A 385 15.70 18.61 -24.25
CA ASN A 385 14.97 17.63 -25.05
C ASN A 385 15.91 16.83 -25.96
N TYR A 386 15.76 15.51 -25.96
CA TYR A 386 16.61 14.58 -26.73
C TYR A 386 15.81 13.49 -27.44
N THR A 387 16.36 12.96 -28.53
CA THR A 387 15.96 11.67 -29.12
C THR A 387 17.15 10.73 -29.12
N VAL A 388 16.94 9.49 -28.66
CA VAL A 388 17.96 8.45 -28.58
C VAL A 388 17.53 7.26 -29.42
N THR A 389 18.31 6.92 -30.44
CA THR A 389 17.99 5.88 -31.43
C THR A 389 19.06 4.81 -31.51
N THR A 390 18.77 3.75 -32.24
CA THR A 390 19.75 2.79 -32.73
C THR A 390 19.36 2.32 -34.13
N SER A 391 20.34 2.08 -34.99
CA SER A 391 20.14 1.55 -36.35
C SER A 391 20.48 0.06 -36.48
N ASN A 392 20.94 -0.60 -35.42
CA ASN A 392 21.43 -1.98 -35.46
C ASN A 392 20.89 -2.86 -34.32
N GLY A 393 19.85 -2.40 -33.61
CA GLY A 393 19.26 -3.13 -32.50
C GLY A 393 20.12 -3.13 -31.24
N SER A 394 21.03 -2.15 -31.09
CA SER A 394 21.78 -1.95 -29.86
C SER A 394 20.83 -1.72 -28.68
N THR A 395 21.25 -2.19 -27.53
CA THR A 395 20.51 -2.07 -26.26
C THR A 395 21.26 -1.19 -25.27
N TRP A 396 20.59 -0.72 -24.23
CA TRP A 396 21.22 0.02 -23.14
C TRP A 396 20.74 -0.48 -21.79
N THR A 397 21.68 -0.64 -20.86
CA THR A 397 21.42 -0.84 -19.43
C THR A 397 22.36 0.03 -18.60
N GLY A 398 21.88 0.48 -17.44
CA GLY A 398 22.64 1.32 -16.51
C GLY A 398 21.88 1.53 -15.21
N ALA A 399 22.32 2.48 -14.39
CA ALA A 399 21.65 2.79 -13.12
C ALA A 399 20.22 3.31 -13.31
N GLY A 400 19.98 4.07 -14.39
CA GLY A 400 18.68 4.61 -14.75
C GLY A 400 18.77 5.92 -15.52
N ILE A 401 17.61 6.48 -15.84
CA ILE A 401 17.44 7.73 -16.57
C ILE A 401 16.73 8.76 -15.68
N VAL A 402 17.32 9.94 -15.58
CA VAL A 402 16.74 11.14 -14.98
C VAL A 402 16.35 12.09 -16.10
N VAL A 403 15.09 12.50 -16.13
CA VAL A 403 14.61 13.54 -17.07
C VAL A 403 14.20 14.76 -16.25
N ASP A 404 14.91 15.87 -16.41
CA ASP A 404 14.65 17.10 -15.64
C ASP A 404 13.24 17.64 -15.89
N ASN A 405 12.74 18.47 -14.97
CA ASN A 405 11.44 19.13 -15.10
C ASN A 405 11.33 19.89 -16.44
N GLY A 406 10.19 19.75 -17.13
CA GLY A 406 9.93 20.39 -18.41
C GLY A 406 10.67 19.78 -19.62
N VAL A 407 11.53 18.78 -19.40
CA VAL A 407 12.26 18.08 -20.47
C VAL A 407 11.48 16.88 -20.98
N SER A 408 11.61 16.59 -22.28
CA SER A 408 11.08 15.40 -22.93
C SER A 408 12.17 14.65 -23.69
N VAL A 409 12.29 13.35 -23.42
CA VAL A 409 13.21 12.45 -24.10
C VAL A 409 12.42 11.40 -24.86
N ASN A 410 12.66 11.28 -26.16
CA ASN A 410 12.16 10.17 -26.97
C ASN A 410 13.22 9.06 -27.03
N TRP A 411 12.91 7.90 -26.48
CA TRP A 411 13.82 6.80 -26.24
C TRP A 411 13.45 5.59 -27.08
N GLN A 412 14.24 5.31 -28.13
CA GLN A 412 13.97 4.29 -29.14
C GLN A 412 14.92 3.08 -29.02
N VAL A 413 15.49 2.86 -27.84
CA VAL A 413 16.47 1.81 -27.56
C VAL A 413 15.86 0.78 -26.60
N ASN A 414 15.89 -0.50 -26.96
CA ASN A 414 15.40 -1.58 -26.10
C ASN A 414 16.35 -1.85 -24.91
N GLY A 415 15.81 -2.43 -23.84
CA GLY A 415 16.57 -2.92 -22.70
C GLY A 415 17.05 -4.37 -22.89
N VAL A 416 17.39 -5.01 -21.78
CA VAL A 416 17.91 -6.39 -21.74
C VAL A 416 17.09 -7.24 -20.77
N LYS A 417 16.84 -8.50 -21.13
CA LYS A 417 16.15 -9.46 -20.28
C LYS A 417 16.78 -9.57 -18.90
N GLY A 418 15.95 -9.45 -17.85
CA GLY A 418 16.40 -9.54 -16.46
C GLY A 418 16.97 -8.24 -15.88
N ASP A 419 17.07 -7.18 -16.69
CA ASP A 419 17.33 -5.82 -16.23
C ASP A 419 16.03 -5.01 -16.18
N ASN A 420 15.95 -4.06 -15.24
CA ASN A 420 14.90 -3.06 -15.20
C ASN A 420 15.49 -1.68 -15.50
N LEU A 421 14.87 -0.95 -16.42
CA LEU A 421 15.11 0.48 -16.59
C LEU A 421 14.50 1.22 -15.40
N HIS A 422 15.30 2.03 -14.71
CA HIS A 422 14.79 2.93 -13.67
C HIS A 422 14.61 4.33 -14.26
N LYS A 423 13.41 4.91 -14.11
CA LYS A 423 13.10 6.27 -14.58
C LYS A 423 12.68 7.13 -13.40
N ILE A 424 13.38 8.25 -13.20
CA ILE A 424 13.01 9.34 -12.28
C ILE A 424 13.13 10.71 -12.97
N GLY A 425 13.02 11.79 -12.18
CA GLY A 425 12.95 13.16 -12.67
C GLY A 425 11.55 13.50 -13.20
N GLU A 426 11.14 14.74 -12.97
CA GLU A 426 9.77 15.23 -13.20
C GLU A 426 9.40 15.33 -14.69
N GLY A 427 10.38 15.24 -15.60
CA GLY A 427 10.16 15.29 -17.05
C GLY A 427 9.50 14.05 -17.64
N THR A 428 9.42 14.02 -18.97
CA THR A 428 8.74 12.96 -19.74
C THR A 428 9.73 12.07 -20.49
N LEU A 429 9.59 10.76 -20.34
CA LEU A 429 10.26 9.75 -21.17
C LEU A 429 9.24 9.08 -22.09
N THR A 430 9.34 9.29 -23.40
CA THR A 430 8.53 8.54 -24.39
C THR A 430 9.33 7.33 -24.85
N VAL A 431 8.84 6.13 -24.58
CA VAL A 431 9.49 4.88 -24.98
C VAL A 431 8.93 4.46 -26.33
N GLN A 432 9.75 4.46 -27.37
CA GLN A 432 9.37 4.25 -28.77
C GLN A 432 10.40 3.36 -29.49
N GLY A 433 10.84 2.28 -28.84
CA GLY A 433 11.65 1.26 -29.50
C GLY A 433 10.87 0.47 -30.55
N THR A 434 11.52 -0.49 -31.18
CA THR A 434 10.91 -1.40 -32.17
C THR A 434 10.99 -2.84 -31.70
N GLY A 435 9.91 -3.60 -31.87
CA GLY A 435 9.87 -5.03 -31.53
C GLY A 435 9.59 -5.30 -30.05
N ILE A 436 10.00 -6.48 -29.59
CA ILE A 436 9.86 -6.92 -28.19
C ILE A 436 11.06 -6.45 -27.39
N ASN A 437 10.82 -5.59 -26.41
CA ASN A 437 11.79 -5.32 -25.34
C ASN A 437 11.59 -6.33 -24.20
N GLU A 438 12.62 -7.13 -23.92
CA GLU A 438 12.58 -8.13 -22.84
C GLU A 438 12.89 -7.55 -21.44
N GLY A 439 13.40 -6.32 -21.35
CA GLY A 439 13.65 -5.64 -20.07
C GLY A 439 12.37 -5.15 -19.39
N GLY A 440 12.43 -4.92 -18.08
CA GLY A 440 11.35 -4.31 -17.31
C GLY A 440 11.54 -2.81 -17.08
N LEU A 441 10.56 -2.17 -16.45
CA LEU A 441 10.55 -0.76 -16.10
C LEU A 441 10.19 -0.58 -14.62
N LYS A 442 10.95 0.26 -13.91
CA LYS A 442 10.59 0.84 -12.61
C LYS A 442 10.53 2.34 -12.75
N VAL A 443 9.37 2.95 -12.50
CA VAL A 443 9.19 4.40 -12.59
C VAL A 443 8.88 4.98 -11.23
N GLY A 444 9.63 6.02 -10.86
CA GLY A 444 9.50 6.69 -9.57
C GLY A 444 9.17 8.17 -9.65
N ASP A 445 9.20 8.79 -10.84
CA ASP A 445 8.86 10.22 -10.97
C ASP A 445 8.48 10.61 -12.41
N GLY A 446 7.83 11.76 -12.55
CA GLY A 446 7.43 12.37 -13.81
C GLY A 446 6.54 11.47 -14.67
N LYS A 447 6.67 11.56 -15.99
CA LYS A 447 5.82 10.81 -16.93
C LYS A 447 6.60 9.82 -17.79
N VAL A 448 6.03 8.64 -18.01
CA VAL A 448 6.48 7.68 -19.04
C VAL A 448 5.35 7.42 -20.01
N VAL A 449 5.60 7.60 -21.31
CA VAL A 449 4.63 7.30 -22.37
C VAL A 449 5.10 6.06 -23.11
N LEU A 450 4.33 4.98 -23.04
CA LEU A 450 4.64 3.73 -23.74
C LEU A 450 4.07 3.79 -25.16
N ASN A 451 4.97 3.87 -26.14
CA ASN A 451 4.69 4.02 -27.56
C ASN A 451 5.61 3.12 -28.40
N GLN A 452 5.91 1.91 -27.92
CA GLN A 452 6.70 0.93 -28.64
C GLN A 452 6.04 0.60 -29.98
N GLN A 453 6.86 0.48 -31.03
CA GLN A 453 6.42 0.19 -32.38
C GLN A 453 6.63 -1.28 -32.73
N ALA A 454 5.78 -1.80 -33.61
CA ALA A 454 5.91 -3.17 -34.10
C ALA A 454 7.12 -3.32 -35.01
N ASP A 455 7.80 -4.47 -34.91
CA ASP A 455 8.83 -4.86 -35.87
C ASP A 455 8.23 -5.35 -37.20
N ASN A 456 9.10 -5.81 -38.10
CA ASN A 456 8.69 -6.34 -39.41
C ASN A 456 7.89 -7.66 -39.34
N LYS A 457 7.78 -8.29 -38.16
CA LYS A 457 6.94 -9.47 -37.88
C LYS A 457 5.65 -9.11 -37.16
N GLY A 458 5.39 -7.82 -36.95
CA GLY A 458 4.22 -7.34 -36.21
C GLY A 458 4.33 -7.53 -34.69
N GLN A 459 5.50 -7.88 -34.17
CA GLN A 459 5.71 -8.08 -32.73
C GLN A 459 6.00 -6.74 -32.05
N VAL A 460 5.37 -6.50 -30.90
CA VAL A 460 5.53 -5.27 -30.12
C VAL A 460 5.40 -5.59 -28.63
N GLN A 461 6.31 -5.06 -27.82
CA GLN A 461 6.21 -5.03 -26.36
C GLN A 461 7.16 -3.95 -25.84
N ALA A 462 6.64 -2.97 -25.10
CA ALA A 462 7.42 -1.89 -24.54
C ALA A 462 8.32 -2.37 -23.38
N PHE A 463 7.77 -3.20 -22.49
CA PHE A 463 8.49 -3.82 -21.37
C PHE A 463 7.86 -5.16 -20.98
N SER A 464 8.66 -6.04 -20.36
CA SER A 464 8.18 -7.30 -19.79
C SER A 464 7.35 -7.11 -18.51
N SER A 465 7.65 -6.06 -17.73
CA SER A 465 6.90 -5.63 -16.55
C SER A 465 7.06 -4.13 -16.31
N VAL A 466 6.12 -3.54 -15.58
CA VAL A 466 6.15 -2.11 -15.20
C VAL A 466 5.80 -1.99 -13.72
N ASN A 467 6.67 -1.41 -12.91
CA ASN A 467 6.39 -1.06 -11.52
C ASN A 467 6.31 0.46 -11.35
N ILE A 468 5.23 0.92 -10.70
CA ILE A 468 4.91 2.33 -10.46
C ILE A 468 4.96 2.58 -8.95
N ALA A 469 5.86 3.44 -8.47
CA ALA A 469 6.03 3.68 -7.04
C ALA A 469 6.28 5.17 -6.71
N SER A 470 6.21 5.50 -5.42
CA SER A 470 6.35 6.81 -4.75
C SER A 470 5.16 7.77 -4.82
N GLY A 471 4.14 7.48 -5.62
CA GLY A 471 2.97 8.35 -5.82
C GLY A 471 3.21 9.55 -6.73
N ARG A 472 4.46 9.80 -7.14
CA ARG A 472 4.83 10.88 -8.07
C ARG A 472 4.56 10.57 -9.56
N PRO A 473 4.77 9.33 -10.07
CA PRO A 473 4.81 9.13 -11.51
C PRO A 473 3.45 8.89 -12.15
N THR A 474 3.41 9.07 -13.48
CA THR A 474 2.33 8.62 -14.36
C THR A 474 2.89 7.82 -15.55
N VAL A 475 2.30 6.65 -15.81
CA VAL A 475 2.55 5.84 -17.01
C VAL A 475 1.35 5.96 -17.94
N VAL A 476 1.58 6.24 -19.22
CA VAL A 476 0.53 6.42 -20.23
C VAL A 476 0.65 5.34 -21.31
N LEU A 477 -0.45 4.66 -21.61
CA LEU A 477 -0.51 3.65 -22.67
C LEU A 477 -1.02 4.29 -23.97
N THR A 478 -0.23 4.27 -25.05
CA THR A 478 -0.70 4.77 -26.34
C THR A 478 -1.65 3.79 -27.04
N ASP A 479 -1.43 2.49 -26.86
CA ASP A 479 -2.32 1.41 -27.31
C ASP A 479 -2.30 0.23 -26.32
N GLU A 480 -3.14 -0.78 -26.59
CA GLU A 480 -3.31 -1.99 -25.75
C GLU A 480 -2.17 -3.02 -25.87
N ARG A 481 -1.17 -2.81 -26.74
CA ARG A 481 -0.11 -3.79 -27.04
C ARG A 481 1.21 -3.50 -26.31
N GLN A 482 1.24 -2.43 -25.53
CA GLN A 482 2.47 -1.93 -24.91
C GLN A 482 3.00 -2.88 -23.83
N VAL A 483 2.12 -3.39 -22.98
CA VAL A 483 2.47 -4.22 -21.83
C VAL A 483 1.33 -5.19 -21.54
N ASN A 484 1.65 -6.38 -21.04
CA ASN A 484 0.65 -7.25 -20.45
C ASN A 484 0.12 -6.60 -19.16
N PRO A 485 -1.20 -6.32 -19.02
CA PRO A 485 -1.75 -5.70 -17.81
C PRO A 485 -1.37 -6.40 -16.51
N ASP A 486 -1.28 -7.74 -16.51
CA ASP A 486 -0.93 -8.52 -15.30
C ASP A 486 0.52 -8.35 -14.84
N THR A 487 1.39 -7.79 -15.68
CA THR A 487 2.80 -7.52 -15.34
C THR A 487 3.01 -6.07 -14.88
N VAL A 488 1.94 -5.28 -14.79
CA VAL A 488 1.95 -3.98 -14.12
C VAL A 488 1.74 -4.17 -12.63
N SER A 489 2.54 -3.47 -11.82
CA SER A 489 2.37 -3.39 -10.37
C SER A 489 2.54 -1.97 -9.86
N TRP A 490 1.89 -1.67 -8.74
CA TRP A 490 2.07 -0.46 -7.97
C TRP A 490 2.74 -0.83 -6.64
N GLY A 491 3.96 -0.35 -6.45
CA GLY A 491 4.69 -0.53 -5.18
C GLY A 491 4.34 0.57 -4.17
N TYR A 492 5.18 0.75 -3.15
CA TYR A 492 5.05 1.79 -2.12
C TYR A 492 4.57 3.14 -2.67
N ARG A 493 3.42 3.62 -2.17
CA ARG A 493 2.69 4.84 -2.55
C ARG A 493 2.22 4.92 -4.00
N GLY A 494 2.41 3.87 -4.79
CA GLY A 494 1.92 3.72 -6.15
C GLY A 494 2.26 4.88 -7.09
N GLY A 495 1.22 5.40 -7.74
CA GLY A 495 1.27 6.33 -8.87
C GLY A 495 0.17 6.00 -9.88
N THR A 496 0.15 6.68 -11.03
CA THR A 496 -0.95 6.55 -11.99
C THR A 496 -0.60 5.70 -13.20
N LEU A 497 -1.43 4.72 -13.52
CA LEU A 497 -1.53 4.12 -14.86
C LEU A 497 -2.70 4.78 -15.59
N ASP A 498 -2.40 5.59 -16.60
CA ASP A 498 -3.38 6.18 -17.50
C ASP A 498 -3.54 5.28 -18.74
N VAL A 499 -4.68 4.60 -18.81
CA VAL A 499 -5.00 3.70 -19.93
C VAL A 499 -5.33 4.47 -21.20
N ASN A 500 -5.57 5.79 -21.10
CA ASN A 500 -5.63 6.71 -22.23
C ASN A 500 -6.52 6.21 -23.38
N GLY A 501 -7.76 5.82 -23.02
CA GLY A 501 -8.79 5.36 -23.96
C GLY A 501 -8.62 3.94 -24.48
N ASN A 502 -7.75 3.13 -23.87
CA ASN A 502 -7.58 1.71 -24.18
C ASN A 502 -8.30 0.85 -23.15
N SER A 503 -9.18 -0.05 -23.60
CA SER A 503 -9.80 -1.05 -22.73
C SER A 503 -8.80 -2.17 -22.45
N LEU A 504 -8.75 -2.65 -21.20
CA LEU A 504 -7.76 -3.64 -20.75
C LEU A 504 -8.45 -4.74 -19.93
N THR A 505 -7.81 -5.90 -19.86
CA THR A 505 -8.21 -7.01 -18.99
C THR A 505 -7.10 -7.29 -17.98
N PHE A 506 -7.45 -7.30 -16.70
CA PHE A 506 -6.56 -7.68 -15.60
C PHE A 506 -7.09 -8.95 -14.93
N HIS A 507 -6.21 -9.93 -14.77
CA HIS A 507 -6.46 -11.11 -13.93
C HIS A 507 -5.91 -10.90 -12.52
N GLN A 508 -5.06 -9.88 -12.33
CA GLN A 508 -4.59 -9.43 -11.03
C GLN A 508 -4.33 -7.92 -11.04
N LEU A 509 -4.64 -7.25 -9.93
CA LEU A 509 -4.25 -5.88 -9.63
C LEU A 509 -3.20 -5.92 -8.52
N LYS A 510 -1.93 -5.92 -8.89
CA LYS A 510 -0.80 -5.92 -7.94
C LYS A 510 -0.58 -4.52 -7.36
N ALA A 511 -1.38 -4.14 -6.38
CA ALA A 511 -1.39 -2.81 -5.78
C ALA A 511 -1.07 -2.87 -4.28
N ALA A 512 0.06 -2.28 -3.89
CA ALA A 512 0.55 -2.34 -2.51
C ALA A 512 -0.27 -1.53 -1.51
N ASP A 513 -0.81 -0.37 -1.94
CA ASP A 513 -1.53 0.54 -1.06
C ASP A 513 -2.46 1.49 -1.84
N TYR A 514 -3.09 2.40 -1.10
CA TYR A 514 -4.01 3.41 -1.61
C TYR A 514 -3.46 4.29 -2.73
N GLY A 515 -2.14 4.46 -2.83
CA GLY A 515 -1.50 5.27 -3.87
C GLY A 515 -1.55 4.66 -5.27
N ALA A 516 -1.97 3.40 -5.41
CA ALA A 516 -2.16 2.75 -6.71
C ALA A 516 -3.37 3.34 -7.46
N VAL A 517 -3.14 4.07 -8.56
CA VAL A 517 -4.23 4.68 -9.35
C VAL A 517 -4.30 4.05 -10.73
N LEU A 518 -5.47 3.52 -11.09
CA LEU A 518 -5.84 3.10 -12.45
C LEU A 518 -6.83 4.11 -13.02
N ALA A 519 -6.43 4.83 -14.07
CA ALA A 519 -7.17 5.98 -14.57
C ALA A 519 -7.37 5.96 -16.08
N ASN A 520 -8.36 6.73 -16.54
CA ASN A 520 -8.46 7.17 -17.92
C ASN A 520 -8.70 8.69 -17.98
N ASN A 521 -7.71 9.44 -18.46
CA ASN A 521 -7.76 10.90 -18.47
C ASN A 521 -8.17 11.50 -19.83
N VAL A 522 -8.65 10.69 -20.77
CA VAL A 522 -9.16 11.15 -22.08
C VAL A 522 -10.66 10.92 -22.25
N ASP A 523 -11.24 11.62 -23.22
CA ASP A 523 -12.67 11.60 -23.55
C ASP A 523 -13.13 10.29 -24.22
N LYS A 524 -12.22 9.57 -24.88
CA LYS A 524 -12.45 8.19 -25.33
C LYS A 524 -12.58 7.28 -24.11
N ARG A 525 -13.79 6.81 -23.86
CA ARG A 525 -14.07 5.88 -22.75
C ARG A 525 -13.31 4.56 -22.93
N ALA A 526 -12.82 4.03 -21.82
CA ALA A 526 -12.21 2.72 -21.72
C ALA A 526 -12.96 1.83 -20.73
N THR A 527 -12.91 0.52 -20.92
CA THR A 527 -13.46 -0.47 -19.99
C THR A 527 -12.32 -1.30 -19.41
N ILE A 528 -12.27 -1.39 -18.08
CA ILE A 528 -11.39 -2.31 -17.36
C ILE A 528 -12.17 -3.58 -17.06
N THR A 529 -11.74 -4.72 -17.59
CA THR A 529 -12.31 -6.03 -17.28
C THR A 529 -11.46 -6.69 -16.19
N LEU A 530 -12.07 -7.03 -15.06
CA LEU A 530 -11.45 -7.82 -13.99
C LEU A 530 -11.86 -9.29 -14.17
N ASP A 531 -10.86 -10.17 -14.33
CA ASP A 531 -11.05 -11.62 -14.52
C ASP A 531 -10.10 -12.42 -13.61
N TYR A 532 -10.16 -12.14 -12.31
CA TYR A 532 -9.30 -12.78 -11.30
C TYR A 532 -9.74 -14.19 -10.91
N ALA A 533 -10.94 -14.61 -11.32
CA ALA A 533 -11.50 -15.90 -10.95
C ALA A 533 -10.74 -17.05 -11.64
N LEU A 534 -10.40 -18.09 -10.88
CA LEU A 534 -9.83 -19.31 -11.45
C LEU A 534 -10.94 -20.10 -12.15
N ARG A 535 -10.77 -20.35 -13.44
CA ARG A 535 -11.68 -21.21 -14.23
C ARG A 535 -11.21 -22.66 -14.19
N ALA A 536 -12.15 -23.60 -14.23
CA ALA A 536 -11.86 -25.03 -14.14
C ALA A 536 -10.84 -25.50 -15.20
N ASP A 537 -10.98 -25.06 -16.46
CA ASP A 537 -10.07 -25.42 -17.56
C ASP A 537 -8.66 -24.83 -17.42
N LYS A 538 -8.45 -23.87 -16.52
CA LYS A 538 -7.15 -23.26 -16.20
C LYS A 538 -6.46 -23.90 -14.99
N VAL A 539 -7.12 -24.82 -14.28
CA VAL A 539 -6.51 -25.55 -13.17
C VAL A 539 -5.44 -26.50 -13.70
N ALA A 540 -4.18 -26.25 -13.32
CA ALA A 540 -3.05 -27.07 -13.73
C ALA A 540 -3.18 -28.52 -13.23
N LEU A 541 -2.89 -29.48 -14.11
CA LEU A 541 -2.82 -30.90 -13.78
C LEU A 541 -1.36 -31.28 -13.50
N ASN A 542 -1.00 -31.31 -12.22
CA ASN A 542 0.36 -31.62 -11.82
C ASN A 542 0.65 -33.12 -11.90
N GLY A 543 1.89 -33.45 -12.24
CA GLY A 543 2.43 -34.79 -12.13
C GLY A 543 3.09 -34.99 -10.78
N TRP A 544 3.04 -36.20 -10.25
CA TRP A 544 3.86 -36.54 -9.09
C TRP A 544 5.35 -36.41 -9.43
N SER A 545 6.13 -35.94 -8.45
CA SER A 545 7.57 -35.72 -8.58
C SER A 545 8.29 -36.34 -7.40
N GLU A 546 9.43 -36.97 -7.66
CA GLU A 546 10.32 -37.53 -6.64
C GLU A 546 10.87 -36.47 -5.67
N SER A 547 10.81 -35.18 -6.05
CA SER A 547 11.16 -34.08 -5.14
C SER A 547 10.28 -34.04 -3.89
N GLY A 548 9.06 -34.58 -3.95
CA GLY A 548 8.11 -34.63 -2.84
C GLY A 548 7.67 -33.23 -2.36
N LYS A 549 7.72 -32.22 -3.22
CA LYS A 549 7.35 -30.83 -2.91
C LYS A 549 6.27 -30.32 -3.86
N GLY A 550 5.30 -29.60 -3.32
CA GLY A 550 4.21 -28.99 -4.09
C GLY A 550 3.49 -27.90 -3.30
N THR A 551 2.51 -27.26 -3.93
CA THR A 551 1.71 -26.22 -3.29
C THR A 551 0.38 -26.81 -2.82
N ALA A 552 0.04 -26.62 -1.55
CA ALA A 552 -1.26 -27.05 -1.04
C ALA A 552 -2.41 -26.41 -1.85
N GLY A 553 -3.46 -27.16 -2.12
CA GLY A 553 -4.57 -26.81 -3.01
C GLY A 553 -4.36 -27.18 -4.48
N ASN A 554 -3.14 -27.49 -4.92
CA ASN A 554 -2.89 -27.90 -6.31
C ASN A 554 -3.47 -29.27 -6.63
N LEU A 555 -3.94 -29.42 -7.88
CA LEU A 555 -4.51 -30.65 -8.40
C LEU A 555 -3.44 -31.52 -9.06
N TYR A 556 -3.47 -32.82 -8.77
CA TYR A 556 -2.56 -33.81 -9.32
C TYR A 556 -3.34 -34.90 -10.04
N LYS A 557 -2.79 -35.34 -11.17
CA LYS A 557 -3.31 -36.47 -11.95
C LYS A 557 -2.46 -37.71 -11.68
N TYR A 558 -3.11 -38.79 -11.26
CA TYR A 558 -2.48 -40.09 -11.07
C TYR A 558 -3.10 -41.13 -12.00
N ASN A 559 -2.32 -41.64 -12.95
CA ASN A 559 -2.69 -42.85 -13.67
C ASN A 559 -2.37 -44.05 -12.78
N ASN A 560 -3.36 -44.51 -12.01
CA ASN A 560 -3.19 -45.52 -10.98
C ASN A 560 -3.03 -46.92 -11.61
N PRO A 561 -1.84 -47.54 -11.55
CA PRO A 561 -1.58 -48.82 -12.19
C PRO A 561 -2.17 -50.00 -11.42
N TYR A 562 -2.53 -49.82 -10.14
CA TYR A 562 -3.02 -50.91 -9.27
C TYR A 562 -4.49 -51.21 -9.51
N THR A 563 -5.28 -50.19 -9.86
CA THR A 563 -6.72 -50.29 -10.12
C THR A 563 -7.09 -49.97 -11.57
N ASN A 564 -6.11 -49.57 -12.39
CA ASN A 564 -6.29 -49.15 -13.79
C ASN A 564 -7.29 -48.00 -13.96
N THR A 565 -7.26 -47.05 -13.03
CA THR A 565 -8.08 -45.83 -13.04
C THR A 565 -7.21 -44.59 -13.25
N THR A 566 -7.85 -43.49 -13.66
CA THR A 566 -7.27 -42.15 -13.50
C THR A 566 -7.85 -41.54 -12.24
N ASP A 567 -7.00 -41.21 -11.29
CA ASP A 567 -7.36 -40.67 -9.99
C ASP A 567 -6.87 -39.23 -9.90
N TYR A 568 -7.74 -38.33 -9.44
CA TYR A 568 -7.37 -36.94 -9.17
C TYR A 568 -7.23 -36.71 -7.68
N PHE A 569 -6.15 -36.05 -7.28
CA PHE A 569 -5.87 -35.73 -5.89
C PHE A 569 -5.55 -34.25 -5.70
N ILE A 570 -6.09 -33.66 -4.64
CA ILE A 570 -5.68 -32.34 -4.16
C ILE A 570 -4.61 -32.51 -3.08
N LEU A 571 -3.52 -31.75 -3.20
CA LEU A 571 -2.46 -31.72 -2.21
C LEU A 571 -2.86 -30.87 -0.99
N LYS A 572 -2.66 -31.36 0.23
CA LYS A 572 -3.03 -30.67 1.49
C LYS A 572 -1.85 -30.03 2.23
N GLN A 573 -0.62 -30.33 1.82
CA GLN A 573 0.61 -29.93 2.50
C GLN A 573 1.69 -29.49 1.49
N SER A 574 2.74 -28.82 1.94
CA SER A 574 3.85 -28.39 1.06
C SER A 574 4.81 -29.52 0.66
N THR A 575 4.69 -30.69 1.29
CA THR A 575 5.47 -31.89 0.99
C THR A 575 4.60 -33.12 0.90
N TYR A 576 4.97 -34.08 0.07
CA TYR A 576 4.18 -35.29 -0.13
C TYR A 576 5.02 -36.55 -0.39
N GLY A 577 4.43 -37.69 -0.01
CA GLY A 577 4.87 -39.03 -0.41
C GLY A 577 4.06 -39.57 -1.61
N TYR A 578 3.99 -40.89 -1.75
CA TYR A 578 3.19 -41.54 -2.79
C TYR A 578 1.69 -41.24 -2.66
N PHE A 579 0.97 -41.31 -3.78
CA PHE A 579 -0.48 -41.28 -3.76
C PHE A 579 -1.05 -42.52 -3.04
N PRO A 580 -2.22 -42.39 -2.40
CA PRO A 580 -3.06 -43.54 -2.08
C PRO A 580 -3.38 -44.36 -3.34
N THR A 581 -3.40 -45.68 -3.21
CA THR A 581 -3.56 -46.61 -4.36
C THR A 581 -4.97 -47.18 -4.47
N ASP A 582 -5.84 -46.90 -3.50
CA ASP A 582 -7.17 -47.46 -3.28
C ASP A 582 -8.26 -46.38 -3.20
N GLN A 583 -8.00 -45.21 -3.80
CA GLN A 583 -8.93 -44.06 -3.84
C GLN A 583 -9.29 -43.51 -2.44
N SER A 584 -8.50 -43.81 -1.41
CA SER A 584 -8.64 -43.21 -0.09
C SER A 584 -7.99 -41.82 -0.01
N SER A 585 -8.43 -41.01 0.96
CA SER A 585 -7.77 -39.75 1.34
C SER A 585 -6.95 -39.94 2.61
N ASN A 586 -5.92 -39.11 2.81
CA ASN A 586 -5.12 -39.08 4.04
C ASN A 586 -4.78 -37.65 4.47
N ALA A 587 -3.79 -37.50 5.36
CA ALA A 587 -3.36 -36.19 5.87
C ALA A 587 -2.78 -35.27 4.77
N THR A 588 -2.20 -35.85 3.72
CA THR A 588 -1.47 -35.14 2.66
C THR A 588 -2.25 -35.09 1.35
N TRP A 589 -2.98 -36.14 1.00
CA TRP A 589 -3.70 -36.27 -0.27
C TRP A 589 -5.21 -36.38 -0.05
N GLU A 590 -5.99 -35.57 -0.76
CA GLU A 590 -7.45 -35.66 -0.84
C GLU A 590 -7.84 -36.23 -2.20
N PHE A 591 -8.50 -37.40 -2.22
CA PHE A 591 -9.05 -37.98 -3.44
C PHE A 591 -10.32 -37.24 -3.85
N VAL A 592 -10.39 -36.79 -5.11
CA VAL A 592 -11.51 -35.97 -5.64
C VAL A 592 -12.17 -36.58 -6.88
N GLY A 593 -12.03 -37.90 -7.06
CA GLY A 593 -12.71 -38.65 -8.11
C GLY A 593 -11.87 -38.92 -9.35
N HIS A 594 -12.55 -39.39 -10.39
CA HIS A 594 -11.94 -39.83 -11.66
C HIS A 594 -12.23 -38.90 -12.84
N SER A 595 -13.14 -37.94 -12.65
CA SER A 595 -13.54 -36.97 -13.66
C SER A 595 -12.64 -35.75 -13.56
N GLN A 596 -11.93 -35.44 -14.66
CA GLN A 596 -11.06 -34.27 -14.71
C GLN A 596 -11.85 -32.98 -14.50
N GLY A 597 -13.00 -32.85 -15.17
CA GLY A 597 -13.83 -31.65 -15.12
C GLY A 597 -14.35 -31.36 -13.71
N ASP A 598 -14.83 -32.39 -13.00
CA ASP A 598 -15.35 -32.24 -11.64
C ASP A 598 -14.23 -31.90 -10.65
N ALA A 599 -13.07 -32.55 -10.78
CA ALA A 599 -11.90 -32.28 -9.93
C ALA A 599 -11.36 -30.86 -10.14
N GLN A 600 -11.25 -30.40 -11.38
CA GLN A 600 -10.85 -29.05 -11.72
C GLN A 600 -11.88 -28.01 -11.25
N LYS A 601 -13.18 -28.29 -11.42
CA LYS A 601 -14.25 -27.43 -10.91
C LYS A 601 -14.16 -27.28 -9.39
N LEU A 602 -13.95 -28.37 -8.65
CA LEU A 602 -13.83 -28.32 -7.19
C LEU A 602 -12.65 -27.44 -6.73
N VAL A 603 -11.51 -27.52 -7.42
CA VAL A 603 -10.34 -26.67 -7.12
C VAL A 603 -10.62 -25.20 -7.45
N ALA A 604 -11.25 -24.93 -8.60
CA ALA A 604 -11.66 -23.58 -8.98
C ALA A 604 -12.65 -22.98 -7.97
N ASP A 605 -13.70 -23.72 -7.60
CA ASP A 605 -14.71 -23.28 -6.64
C ASP A 605 -14.06 -22.95 -5.27
N ARG A 606 -13.17 -23.81 -4.76
CA ARG A 606 -12.43 -23.58 -3.50
C ARG A 606 -11.44 -22.41 -3.57
N PHE A 607 -10.81 -22.19 -4.72
CA PHE A 607 -9.94 -21.03 -4.91
C PHE A 607 -10.77 -19.73 -4.87
N ASN A 608 -11.90 -19.74 -5.58
CA ASN A 608 -12.76 -18.57 -5.74
C ASN A 608 -13.55 -18.19 -4.48
N THR A 609 -13.59 -19.02 -3.42
CA THR A 609 -14.18 -18.62 -2.13
C THR A 609 -13.35 -17.59 -1.38
N ALA A 610 -12.05 -17.46 -1.68
CA ALA A 610 -11.16 -16.53 -0.97
C ALA A 610 -11.48 -15.05 -1.27
N GLY A 611 -12.09 -14.76 -2.42
CA GLY A 611 -12.30 -13.39 -2.88
C GLY A 611 -11.03 -12.74 -3.44
N TYR A 612 -11.09 -11.43 -3.62
CA TYR A 612 -10.00 -10.61 -4.16
C TYR A 612 -10.03 -9.22 -3.51
N LEU A 613 -8.87 -8.60 -3.34
CA LEU A 613 -8.74 -7.29 -2.69
C LEU A 613 -8.07 -6.29 -3.62
N PHE A 614 -8.56 -5.04 -3.58
CA PHE A 614 -7.91 -3.92 -4.25
C PHE A 614 -7.90 -2.67 -3.34
N HIS A 615 -6.68 -2.30 -2.92
CA HIS A 615 -6.42 -1.13 -2.07
C HIS A 615 -6.43 0.21 -2.81
N GLY A 616 -6.32 0.18 -4.14
CA GLY A 616 -6.06 1.37 -4.96
C GLY A 616 -7.31 2.18 -5.33
N GLN A 617 -7.14 3.01 -6.36
CA GLN A 617 -8.14 3.98 -6.83
C GLN A 617 -8.48 3.76 -8.30
N LEU A 618 -9.77 3.83 -8.62
CA LEU A 618 -10.28 3.86 -9.99
C LEU A 618 -10.69 5.29 -10.34
N LYS A 619 -10.16 5.89 -11.43
CA LYS A 619 -10.41 7.30 -11.75
C LYS A 619 -10.74 7.61 -13.21
N GLY A 620 -11.59 8.62 -13.40
CA GLY A 620 -11.80 9.25 -14.70
C GLY A 620 -12.81 8.53 -15.59
N ASN A 621 -12.60 8.55 -16.90
CA ASN A 621 -13.58 8.11 -17.88
C ASN A 621 -13.53 6.59 -18.12
N LEU A 622 -13.84 5.83 -17.08
CA LEU A 622 -13.80 4.37 -17.06
C LEU A 622 -15.19 3.76 -16.88
N ASN A 623 -15.38 2.60 -17.50
CA ASN A 623 -16.24 1.54 -16.97
C ASN A 623 -15.37 0.47 -16.32
N VAL A 624 -15.92 -0.26 -15.36
CA VAL A 624 -15.27 -1.43 -14.77
C VAL A 624 -16.23 -2.61 -14.76
N ASP A 625 -15.80 -3.74 -15.27
CA ASP A 625 -16.58 -4.97 -15.38
C ASP A 625 -15.93 -6.10 -14.58
N ASN A 626 -16.63 -6.61 -13.57
CA ASN A 626 -16.28 -7.82 -12.84
C ASN A 626 -17.42 -8.84 -12.98
N ARG A 627 -17.33 -9.68 -14.02
CA ARG A 627 -18.35 -10.71 -14.32
C ARG A 627 -17.81 -12.09 -13.97
N LEU A 628 -18.16 -12.56 -12.77
CA LEU A 628 -17.64 -13.81 -12.23
C LEU A 628 -18.41 -15.00 -12.80
N PRO A 629 -17.76 -16.17 -12.93
CA PRO A 629 -18.46 -17.42 -13.24
C PRO A 629 -19.57 -17.72 -12.22
N GLU A 630 -20.64 -18.38 -12.66
CA GLU A 630 -21.68 -18.88 -11.76
C GLU A 630 -21.08 -19.81 -10.69
N GLY A 631 -21.55 -19.67 -9.46
CA GLY A 631 -21.08 -20.46 -8.30
C GLY A 631 -19.89 -19.86 -7.55
N VAL A 632 -19.28 -18.78 -8.04
CA VAL A 632 -18.32 -18.00 -7.25
C VAL A 632 -19.05 -17.30 -6.10
N THR A 633 -18.53 -17.45 -4.88
CA THR A 633 -19.10 -16.83 -3.66
C THR A 633 -18.16 -15.83 -2.99
N GLY A 634 -16.88 -15.79 -3.37
CA GLY A 634 -15.90 -14.85 -2.82
C GLY A 634 -16.24 -13.40 -3.15
N ALA A 635 -15.80 -12.48 -2.28
CA ALA A 635 -16.01 -11.06 -2.44
C ALA A 635 -14.87 -10.41 -3.25
N LEU A 636 -15.21 -9.53 -4.20
CA LEU A 636 -14.31 -8.43 -4.56
C LEU A 636 -14.42 -7.36 -3.47
N VAL A 637 -13.32 -7.03 -2.84
CA VAL A 637 -13.25 -6.05 -1.75
C VAL A 637 -12.48 -4.83 -2.23
N MET A 638 -13.05 -3.66 -1.98
CA MET A 638 -12.40 -2.38 -2.22
C MET A 638 -12.46 -1.53 -0.95
N ASP A 639 -11.30 -1.30 -0.36
CA ASP A 639 -11.07 -0.37 0.75
C ASP A 639 -10.23 0.85 0.30
N GLY A 640 -10.00 0.96 -1.01
CA GLY A 640 -9.44 2.15 -1.65
C GLY A 640 -10.51 3.19 -1.99
N ALA A 641 -10.58 3.64 -3.25
CA ALA A 641 -11.62 4.60 -3.67
C ALA A 641 -12.00 4.45 -5.15
N ALA A 642 -13.12 5.05 -5.54
CA ALA A 642 -13.50 5.16 -6.95
C ALA A 642 -14.13 6.52 -7.25
N ASP A 643 -13.76 7.10 -8.39
CA ASP A 643 -14.40 8.28 -8.96
C ASP A 643 -14.36 8.16 -10.49
N ILE A 644 -15.36 7.48 -11.04
CA ILE A 644 -15.45 7.21 -12.48
C ILE A 644 -16.75 7.77 -13.07
N SER A 645 -16.66 8.26 -14.30
CA SER A 645 -17.82 8.82 -15.01
C SER A 645 -18.72 7.76 -15.66
N GLY A 646 -18.38 6.48 -15.54
CA GLY A 646 -19.08 5.37 -16.16
C GLY A 646 -19.69 4.40 -15.15
N THR A 647 -19.92 3.18 -15.61
CA THR A 647 -20.60 2.13 -14.84
C THR A 647 -19.59 1.17 -14.22
N PHE A 648 -19.82 0.82 -12.95
CA PHE A 648 -19.25 -0.38 -12.34
C PHE A 648 -20.26 -1.53 -12.45
N THR A 649 -19.86 -2.64 -13.07
CA THR A 649 -20.70 -3.82 -13.27
C THR A 649 -20.18 -5.00 -12.46
N GLN A 650 -21.04 -5.58 -11.62
CA GLN A 650 -20.80 -6.82 -10.90
C GLN A 650 -21.83 -7.88 -11.31
N GLU A 651 -21.37 -9.06 -11.71
CA GLU A 651 -22.23 -10.23 -11.96
C GLU A 651 -21.71 -11.44 -11.18
N ASN A 652 -22.59 -12.06 -10.39
CA ASN A 652 -22.29 -13.14 -9.44
C ASN A 652 -21.30 -12.74 -8.32
N GLY A 653 -21.08 -13.66 -7.37
CA GLY A 653 -20.20 -13.44 -6.21
C GLY A 653 -20.66 -12.28 -5.33
N ARG A 654 -19.71 -11.69 -4.60
CA ARG A 654 -19.96 -10.57 -3.70
C ARG A 654 -19.09 -9.36 -4.06
N LEU A 655 -19.60 -8.16 -3.78
CA LEU A 655 -18.86 -6.91 -3.87
C LEU A 655 -18.98 -6.16 -2.54
N THR A 656 -17.86 -5.75 -1.95
CA THR A 656 -17.84 -4.97 -0.72
C THR A 656 -17.01 -3.70 -0.91
N LEU A 657 -17.67 -2.54 -0.73
CA LEU A 657 -17.03 -1.23 -0.69
C LEU A 657 -16.99 -0.79 0.77
N GLN A 658 -15.82 -0.41 1.28
CA GLN A 658 -15.68 -0.06 2.70
C GLN A 658 -14.63 1.04 2.93
N GLY A 659 -14.64 1.61 4.13
CA GLY A 659 -13.51 2.38 4.63
C GLY A 659 -12.28 1.50 4.86
N HIS A 660 -11.17 2.14 5.22
CA HIS A 660 -9.91 1.45 5.44
C HIS A 660 -9.43 1.66 6.88
N PRO A 661 -9.18 0.60 7.65
CA PRO A 661 -8.62 0.76 8.99
C PRO A 661 -7.22 1.37 8.89
N VAL A 662 -6.90 2.36 9.74
CA VAL A 662 -5.57 2.99 9.74
C VAL A 662 -4.50 1.92 10.03
N ILE A 663 -3.46 1.89 9.19
CA ILE A 663 -2.33 0.95 9.35
C ILE A 663 -1.48 1.37 10.55
N HIS A 664 -1.18 0.41 11.41
CA HIS A 664 -0.22 0.53 12.51
C HIS A 664 1.00 -0.37 12.32
N ALA A 665 2.10 0.02 12.97
CA ALA A 665 3.24 -0.86 13.14
C ALA A 665 2.85 -2.06 14.01
N TYR A 666 3.48 -3.20 13.79
CA TYR A 666 3.20 -4.39 14.59
C TYR A 666 4.50 -5.17 14.88
N ASN A 667 4.39 -6.18 15.73
CA ASN A 667 5.47 -7.08 16.08
C ASN A 667 4.98 -8.52 16.18
N THR A 668 5.93 -9.45 16.29
CA THR A 668 5.58 -10.86 16.53
C THR A 668 4.87 -11.05 17.87
N GLN A 669 4.03 -12.08 17.96
CA GLN A 669 3.33 -12.43 19.22
C GLN A 669 4.29 -12.55 20.40
N SER A 670 5.48 -13.13 20.21
CA SER A 670 6.46 -13.28 21.29
C SER A 670 6.97 -11.94 21.84
N VAL A 671 7.05 -10.90 21.02
CA VAL A 671 7.48 -9.56 21.48
C VAL A 671 6.32 -8.87 22.19
N ALA A 672 5.11 -8.95 21.62
CA ALA A 672 3.90 -8.43 22.28
C ALA A 672 3.70 -9.07 23.67
N ASP A 673 3.83 -10.39 23.80
CA ASP A 673 3.73 -11.11 25.07
C ASP A 673 4.80 -10.66 26.08
N LYS A 674 6.01 -10.37 25.58
CA LYS A 674 7.13 -9.92 26.41
C LYS A 674 6.89 -8.52 26.99
N LEU A 675 6.30 -7.62 26.19
CA LEU A 675 5.90 -6.30 26.67
C LEU A 675 4.68 -6.38 27.58
N ALA A 676 3.71 -7.24 27.27
CA ALA A 676 2.56 -7.50 28.14
C ALA A 676 3.00 -8.02 29.52
N ALA A 677 4.02 -8.88 29.59
CA ALA A 677 4.61 -9.36 30.84
C ALA A 677 5.27 -8.24 31.67
N SER A 678 5.60 -7.10 31.05
CA SER A 678 6.08 -5.88 31.71
C SER A 678 4.96 -4.87 32.04
N GLY A 679 3.70 -5.22 31.76
CA GLY A 679 2.52 -4.37 31.98
C GLY A 679 2.14 -3.46 30.82
N ASP A 680 2.72 -3.66 29.62
CA ASP A 680 2.40 -2.89 28.42
C ASP A 680 1.65 -3.75 27.38
N HIS A 681 0.36 -3.48 27.21
CA HIS A 681 -0.51 -4.18 26.26
C HIS A 681 -0.74 -3.40 24.95
N SER A 682 0.04 -2.35 24.67
CA SER A 682 -0.15 -1.50 23.49
C SER A 682 0.35 -2.11 22.19
N VAL A 683 1.29 -3.07 22.25
CA VAL A 683 1.94 -3.62 21.05
C VAL A 683 0.97 -4.46 20.24
N LEU A 684 0.80 -4.08 18.98
CA LEU A 684 -0.06 -4.79 18.03
C LEU A 684 0.67 -5.97 17.38
N THR A 685 -0.11 -6.97 16.96
CA THR A 685 0.37 -8.20 16.31
C THR A 685 -0.08 -8.32 14.85
N GLN A 686 -0.83 -7.33 14.36
CA GLN A 686 -1.32 -7.21 13.00
C GLN A 686 -1.41 -5.71 12.63
N PRO A 687 -1.30 -5.35 11.34
CA PRO A 687 -1.30 -3.95 10.90
C PRO A 687 -2.65 -3.25 11.11
N THR A 688 -3.76 -3.98 10.94
CA THR A 688 -5.13 -3.46 11.02
C THR A 688 -6.04 -4.46 11.73
N SER A 689 -7.16 -4.02 12.30
CA SER A 689 -8.12 -4.86 13.02
C SER A 689 -9.56 -4.35 12.94
N PHE A 690 -10.54 -5.25 13.08
CA PHE A 690 -11.95 -4.88 13.02
C PHE A 690 -12.42 -3.96 14.15
N SER A 691 -11.79 -4.05 15.32
CA SER A 691 -12.21 -3.35 16.54
C SER A 691 -11.52 -2.00 16.75
N GLN A 692 -10.54 -1.63 15.91
CA GLN A 692 -9.88 -0.33 16.06
C GLN A 692 -10.85 0.82 15.78
N GLU A 693 -10.63 1.95 16.45
CA GLU A 693 -11.52 3.11 16.33
C GLU A 693 -11.18 4.00 15.14
N ASP A 694 -9.92 4.05 14.73
CA ASP A 694 -9.41 4.95 13.71
C ASP A 694 -9.44 4.30 12.33
N TRP A 695 -10.35 4.82 11.51
CA TRP A 695 -10.57 4.42 10.13
C TRP A 695 -10.40 5.62 9.21
N GLU A 696 -9.89 5.37 8.02
CA GLU A 696 -9.85 6.32 6.92
C GLU A 696 -11.16 6.25 6.14
N ASN A 697 -11.82 7.40 5.99
CA ASN A 697 -13.02 7.50 5.18
C ASN A 697 -12.68 7.33 3.69
N ARG A 698 -13.48 6.51 3.00
CA ARG A 698 -13.34 6.25 1.56
C ARG A 698 -14.58 6.69 0.80
N SER A 699 -14.39 7.10 -0.44
CA SER A 699 -15.45 7.59 -1.32
C SER A 699 -15.49 6.78 -2.60
N PHE A 700 -16.71 6.40 -3.00
CA PHE A 700 -17.00 5.65 -4.20
C PHE A 700 -18.06 6.40 -5.00
N THR A 701 -17.70 6.86 -6.18
CA THR A 701 -18.57 7.61 -7.09
C THR A 701 -18.57 6.94 -8.45
N PHE A 702 -19.76 6.58 -8.92
CA PHE A 702 -20.01 6.00 -10.23
C PHE A 702 -21.25 6.66 -10.83
N ASP A 703 -21.33 6.79 -12.16
CA ASP A 703 -22.61 7.11 -12.81
C ASP A 703 -23.66 6.04 -12.44
N ARG A 704 -23.24 4.77 -12.49
CA ARG A 704 -24.08 3.62 -12.19
C ARG A 704 -23.32 2.46 -11.56
N LEU A 705 -23.97 1.79 -10.61
CA LEU A 705 -23.54 0.50 -10.07
C LEU A 705 -24.54 -0.58 -10.51
N SER A 706 -24.17 -1.40 -11.50
CA SER A 706 -24.99 -2.48 -12.04
C SER A 706 -24.68 -3.79 -11.33
N LEU A 707 -25.68 -4.41 -10.72
CA LEU A 707 -25.57 -5.59 -9.88
C LEU A 707 -26.52 -6.68 -10.40
N LYS A 708 -25.98 -7.88 -10.65
CA LYS A 708 -26.77 -9.03 -11.09
C LYS A 708 -26.35 -10.30 -10.37
N ASN A 709 -27.29 -11.02 -9.76
CA ASN A 709 -27.03 -12.25 -9.00
C ASN A 709 -25.93 -12.09 -7.92
N THR A 710 -25.81 -10.91 -7.31
CA THR A 710 -24.68 -10.58 -6.44
C THR A 710 -25.11 -10.16 -5.04
N ASP A 711 -24.25 -10.40 -4.07
CA ASP A 711 -24.36 -9.81 -2.73
C ASP A 711 -23.49 -8.56 -2.67
N PHE A 712 -24.11 -7.39 -2.51
CA PHE A 712 -23.42 -6.11 -2.40
C PHE A 712 -23.50 -5.56 -0.96
N GLY A 713 -22.37 -5.09 -0.45
CA GLY A 713 -22.27 -4.44 0.86
C GLY A 713 -21.52 -3.11 0.79
N LEU A 714 -22.08 -2.07 1.42
CA LEU A 714 -21.39 -0.83 1.74
C LEU A 714 -21.09 -0.80 3.25
N GLY A 715 -19.82 -0.99 3.62
CA GLY A 715 -19.35 -1.05 5.01
C GLY A 715 -19.09 0.31 5.63
N ARG A 716 -18.74 0.32 6.93
CA ARG A 716 -18.40 1.54 7.70
C ARG A 716 -17.36 2.43 7.00
N ASN A 717 -17.37 3.72 7.35
CA ASN A 717 -16.41 4.72 6.89
C ASN A 717 -16.36 4.85 5.34
N ALA A 718 -17.43 4.49 4.63
CA ALA A 718 -17.54 4.62 3.19
C ALA A 718 -18.71 5.52 2.78
N THR A 719 -18.50 6.36 1.77
CA THR A 719 -19.56 7.11 1.09
C THR A 719 -19.74 6.60 -0.33
N LEU A 720 -20.97 6.29 -0.72
CA LEU A 720 -21.33 5.85 -2.06
C LEU A 720 -22.26 6.86 -2.73
N ASN A 721 -21.85 7.38 -3.89
CA ASN A 721 -22.64 8.30 -4.72
C ASN A 721 -22.90 7.64 -6.08
N THR A 722 -24.11 7.12 -6.30
CA THR A 722 -24.41 6.44 -7.57
C THR A 722 -25.91 6.19 -7.81
N THR A 723 -26.25 5.79 -9.03
CA THR A 723 -27.48 5.05 -9.31
C THR A 723 -27.22 3.55 -9.22
N ILE A 724 -27.79 2.88 -8.23
CA ILE A 724 -27.75 1.41 -8.14
C ILE A 724 -28.81 0.83 -9.08
N GLN A 725 -28.46 -0.24 -9.79
CA GLN A 725 -29.36 -1.06 -10.59
C GLN A 725 -29.15 -2.53 -10.23
N ALA A 726 -30.06 -3.09 -9.44
CA ALA A 726 -29.98 -4.45 -8.93
C ALA A 726 -31.02 -5.36 -9.59
N ASP A 727 -30.57 -6.52 -10.07
CA ASP A 727 -31.38 -7.61 -10.60
C ASP A 727 -31.02 -8.89 -9.82
N ASN A 728 -32.00 -9.48 -9.14
CA ASN A 728 -31.81 -10.67 -8.30
C ASN A 728 -30.59 -10.57 -7.36
N SER A 729 -30.43 -9.40 -6.71
CA SER A 729 -29.25 -9.09 -5.92
C SER A 729 -29.62 -8.53 -4.55
N SER A 730 -28.80 -8.81 -3.53
CA SER A 730 -28.91 -8.16 -2.22
C SER A 730 -28.00 -6.93 -2.17
N VAL A 731 -28.53 -5.83 -1.64
CA VAL A 731 -27.83 -4.55 -1.47
C VAL A 731 -27.95 -4.16 0.00
N THR A 732 -26.85 -4.19 0.74
CA THR A 732 -26.82 -3.84 2.18
C THR A 732 -26.01 -2.56 2.37
N LEU A 733 -26.71 -1.48 2.72
CA LEU A 733 -26.12 -0.18 3.04
C LEU A 733 -25.96 -0.07 4.56
N GLY A 734 -24.72 0.10 5.04
CA GLY A 734 -24.38 -0.15 6.44
C GLY A 734 -24.20 -1.63 6.72
N ASP A 735 -23.41 -2.32 5.90
CA ASP A 735 -23.02 -3.71 6.10
C ASP A 735 -21.99 -3.82 7.22
N SER A 736 -22.22 -4.72 8.18
CA SER A 736 -21.28 -4.96 9.28
C SER A 736 -20.15 -5.91 8.88
N ARG A 737 -20.31 -6.65 7.78
CA ARG A 737 -19.32 -7.57 7.21
C ARG A 737 -18.28 -6.77 6.44
N VAL A 738 -17.12 -6.62 7.05
CA VAL A 738 -15.98 -5.90 6.46
C VAL A 738 -14.75 -6.80 6.47
N PHE A 739 -13.72 -6.36 5.78
CA PHE A 739 -12.49 -7.11 5.62
C PHE A 739 -11.28 -6.31 6.07
N ILE A 740 -10.24 -7.04 6.43
CA ILE A 740 -8.87 -6.52 6.61
C ILE A 740 -7.90 -7.32 5.76
N ASP A 741 -6.77 -6.71 5.43
CA ASP A 741 -5.59 -7.42 4.95
C ASP A 741 -4.61 -7.66 6.11
N LYS A 742 -4.26 -8.92 6.37
CA LYS A 742 -3.27 -9.29 7.39
C LYS A 742 -1.85 -8.87 6.99
N ASN A 743 -1.61 -8.56 5.72
CA ASN A 743 -0.34 -8.12 5.16
C ASN A 743 -0.36 -6.63 4.72
N ASP A 744 -1.35 -5.87 5.18
CA ASP A 744 -1.54 -4.48 4.79
C ASP A 744 -0.28 -3.62 5.07
N GLY A 745 0.12 -2.84 4.08
CA GLY A 745 1.33 -2.01 4.11
C GLY A 745 2.65 -2.78 4.04
N GLN A 746 2.67 -4.05 3.61
CA GLN A 746 3.87 -4.88 3.43
C GLN A 746 4.13 -5.27 1.96
N GLY A 747 3.62 -4.47 1.01
CA GLY A 747 3.78 -4.69 -0.43
C GLY A 747 2.50 -5.20 -1.09
N THR A 748 2.62 -5.79 -2.27
CA THR A 748 1.48 -6.14 -3.15
C THR A 748 0.73 -7.42 -2.77
N ALA A 749 1.33 -8.26 -1.92
CA ALA A 749 0.69 -9.50 -1.46
C ALA A 749 -0.32 -9.19 -0.36
N PHE A 750 -1.51 -9.78 -0.44
CA PHE A 750 -2.57 -9.63 0.57
C PHE A 750 -3.03 -10.98 1.11
N THR A 751 -3.54 -10.98 2.34
CA THR A 751 -4.25 -12.10 2.97
C THR A 751 -5.54 -11.58 3.58
N LEU A 752 -6.62 -11.86 2.87
CA LEU A 752 -7.96 -11.33 3.12
C LEU A 752 -8.62 -12.06 4.30
N GLU A 753 -9.07 -11.32 5.30
CA GLU A 753 -9.81 -11.84 6.46
C GLU A 753 -11.15 -11.11 6.60
N GLU A 754 -12.26 -11.86 6.66
CA GLU A 754 -13.59 -11.31 6.92
C GLU A 754 -13.85 -11.20 8.42
N GLY A 755 -14.52 -10.12 8.84
CA GLY A 755 -14.95 -9.94 10.22
C GLY A 755 -16.13 -8.99 10.34
N THR A 756 -16.41 -8.60 11.58
CA THR A 756 -17.55 -7.72 11.90
C THR A 756 -17.05 -6.43 12.53
N SER A 757 -17.44 -5.29 11.96
CA SER A 757 -17.20 -3.97 12.53
C SER A 757 -18.41 -3.07 12.30
N VAL A 758 -19.03 -2.59 13.38
CA VAL A 758 -20.24 -1.76 13.31
C VAL A 758 -19.88 -0.33 13.70
N ALA A 759 -20.22 0.62 12.83
CA ALA A 759 -20.08 2.03 13.13
C ALA A 759 -21.12 2.48 14.16
N THR A 760 -20.65 3.00 15.30
CA THR A 760 -21.52 3.53 16.37
C THR A 760 -21.51 5.05 16.44
N LYS A 761 -20.41 5.69 16.01
CA LYS A 761 -20.29 7.14 15.88
C LYS A 761 -20.77 7.56 14.49
N ASP A 762 -21.52 8.66 14.39
CA ASP A 762 -22.07 9.13 13.11
C ASP A 762 -20.98 9.41 12.07
N ALA A 763 -19.79 9.87 12.50
CA ALA A 763 -18.65 10.11 11.63
C ALA A 763 -18.09 8.84 10.96
N ASP A 764 -18.41 7.65 11.50
CA ASP A 764 -17.97 6.35 11.00
C ASP A 764 -19.07 5.60 10.23
N LYS A 765 -20.32 6.05 10.29
CA LYS A 765 -21.42 5.42 9.55
C LYS A 765 -21.18 5.58 8.05
N SER A 766 -21.56 4.56 7.28
CA SER A 766 -21.60 4.71 5.83
C SER A 766 -22.65 5.73 5.41
N VAL A 767 -22.46 6.29 4.22
CA VAL A 767 -23.38 7.27 3.64
C VAL A 767 -23.70 6.85 2.21
N PHE A 768 -24.99 6.79 1.89
CA PHE A 768 -25.44 6.58 0.51
C PHE A 768 -26.20 7.78 -0.01
N ASN A 769 -25.81 8.25 -1.21
CA ASN A 769 -26.52 9.30 -1.94
C ASN A 769 -26.84 8.83 -3.37
N GLY A 770 -28.12 8.87 -3.75
CA GLY A 770 -28.51 8.66 -5.15
C GLY A 770 -29.86 8.00 -5.34
N THR A 771 -29.92 6.97 -6.18
CA THR A 771 -31.16 6.25 -6.51
C THR A 771 -30.89 4.76 -6.52
N VAL A 772 -31.81 3.96 -5.97
CA VAL A 772 -31.74 2.49 -6.00
C VAL A 772 -32.87 1.95 -6.85
N ASN A 773 -32.52 1.32 -7.98
CA ASN A 773 -33.45 0.57 -8.81
C ASN A 773 -33.34 -0.92 -8.47
N LEU A 774 -34.44 -1.53 -8.07
CA LEU A 774 -34.51 -2.94 -7.65
C LEU A 774 -35.47 -3.70 -8.56
N ASP A 775 -35.02 -4.83 -9.09
CA ASP A 775 -35.85 -5.71 -9.92
C ASP A 775 -35.64 -7.18 -9.56
N ASN A 776 -36.60 -8.02 -9.95
CA ASN A 776 -36.49 -9.47 -9.99
C ASN A 776 -35.92 -10.08 -8.69
N GLN A 777 -36.67 -10.01 -7.59
CA GLN A 777 -36.32 -10.59 -6.29
C GLN A 777 -35.13 -9.93 -5.58
N SER A 778 -34.74 -8.72 -5.98
CA SER A 778 -33.71 -7.96 -5.28
C SER A 778 -34.14 -7.55 -3.87
N VAL A 779 -33.16 -7.39 -2.97
CA VAL A 779 -33.38 -7.00 -1.57
C VAL A 779 -32.49 -5.81 -1.24
N LEU A 780 -33.07 -4.75 -0.69
CA LEU A 780 -32.35 -3.59 -0.17
C LEU A 780 -32.46 -3.56 1.36
N ASN A 781 -31.34 -3.44 2.07
CA ASN A 781 -31.27 -3.20 3.51
C ASN A 781 -30.62 -1.83 3.76
N ILE A 782 -31.32 -0.94 4.47
CA ILE A 782 -30.86 0.42 4.80
C ILE A 782 -30.59 0.47 6.31
N ASN A 783 -29.31 0.47 6.69
CA ASN A 783 -28.84 0.48 8.09
C ASN A 783 -27.97 1.71 8.40
N ASP A 784 -27.77 2.60 7.43
CA ASP A 784 -26.83 3.72 7.48
C ASP A 784 -27.47 5.07 7.17
N ILE A 785 -26.66 6.11 6.95
CA ILE A 785 -27.17 7.43 6.57
C ILE A 785 -27.55 7.39 5.09
N PHE A 786 -28.85 7.39 4.81
CA PHE A 786 -29.38 7.18 3.46
C PHE A 786 -30.10 8.43 2.94
N ASN A 787 -29.75 8.87 1.73
CA ASN A 787 -30.46 9.90 0.98
C ASN A 787 -30.69 9.44 -0.46
N GLY A 788 -31.91 9.04 -0.81
CA GLY A 788 -32.17 8.63 -2.19
C GLY A 788 -33.60 8.22 -2.52
N GLY A 789 -33.92 8.18 -3.81
CA GLY A 789 -35.16 7.63 -4.33
C GLY A 789 -35.08 6.11 -4.53
N ILE A 790 -36.21 5.42 -4.45
CA ILE A 790 -36.30 3.96 -4.65
C ILE A 790 -37.29 3.64 -5.76
N GLN A 791 -36.84 2.93 -6.78
CA GLN A 791 -37.69 2.41 -7.86
C GLN A 791 -37.62 0.89 -7.82
N ALA A 792 -38.67 0.23 -7.35
CA ALA A 792 -38.64 -1.21 -7.06
C ALA A 792 -39.75 -1.97 -7.76
N ASN A 793 -39.41 -3.13 -8.32
CA ASN A 793 -40.34 -4.09 -8.91
C ASN A 793 -40.02 -5.50 -8.37
N ASN A 794 -41.04 -6.24 -7.89
CA ASN A 794 -40.90 -7.62 -7.40
C ASN A 794 -39.71 -7.84 -6.44
N SER A 795 -39.51 -6.87 -5.54
CA SER A 795 -38.34 -6.78 -4.66
C SER A 795 -38.75 -6.60 -3.20
N THR A 796 -37.78 -6.45 -2.28
CA THR A 796 -38.03 -6.14 -0.85
C THR A 796 -37.12 -5.01 -0.37
N VAL A 797 -37.63 -4.10 0.45
CA VAL A 797 -36.84 -3.05 1.11
C VAL A 797 -37.01 -3.17 2.63
N ASN A 798 -35.90 -3.26 3.36
CA ASN A 798 -35.85 -3.29 4.82
C ASN A 798 -35.07 -2.06 5.32
N ILE A 799 -35.57 -1.40 6.35
CA ILE A 799 -34.94 -0.24 6.97
C ILE A 799 -34.78 -0.51 8.46
N SER A 800 -33.53 -0.46 8.92
CA SER A 800 -33.18 -0.43 10.34
C SER A 800 -32.49 0.88 10.75
N SER A 801 -32.13 1.72 9.78
CA SER A 801 -31.52 3.03 9.98
C SER A 801 -32.43 4.00 10.74
N ASP A 802 -31.84 4.78 11.65
CA ASP A 802 -32.46 5.92 12.33
C ASP A 802 -32.38 7.23 11.52
N SER A 803 -31.75 7.20 10.34
CA SER A 803 -31.35 8.38 9.58
C SER A 803 -31.59 8.21 8.07
N ALA A 804 -32.74 7.62 7.69
CA ALA A 804 -33.09 7.42 6.28
C ALA A 804 -34.00 8.54 5.74
N VAL A 805 -33.63 9.11 4.60
CA VAL A 805 -34.44 10.06 3.83
C VAL A 805 -34.72 9.48 2.45
N LEU A 806 -35.98 9.15 2.20
CA LEU A 806 -36.45 8.64 0.93
C LEU A 806 -36.90 9.83 0.07
N GLY A 807 -36.35 9.92 -1.15
CA GLY A 807 -36.81 10.81 -2.20
C GLY A 807 -38.02 10.22 -2.93
N ASN A 808 -38.28 10.70 -4.15
CA ASN A 808 -39.36 10.18 -4.98
C ASN A 808 -39.21 8.66 -5.21
N SER A 809 -40.25 7.91 -4.85
CA SER A 809 -40.16 6.45 -4.80
C SER A 809 -41.42 5.77 -5.34
N THR A 810 -41.23 4.72 -6.16
CA THR A 810 -42.29 3.86 -6.69
C THR A 810 -41.96 2.39 -6.41
N LEU A 811 -42.87 1.69 -5.73
CA LEU A 811 -42.75 0.28 -5.36
C LEU A 811 -43.90 -0.50 -6.01
N THR A 812 -43.57 -1.55 -6.77
CA THR A 812 -44.53 -2.44 -7.43
C THR A 812 -44.25 -3.87 -7.01
N SER A 813 -45.24 -4.55 -6.41
CA SER A 813 -45.06 -5.87 -5.79
C SER A 813 -43.87 -5.90 -4.82
N THR A 814 -43.67 -4.82 -4.05
CA THR A 814 -42.54 -4.67 -3.12
C THR A 814 -43.01 -4.30 -1.74
N ALA A 815 -42.62 -5.11 -0.76
CA ALA A 815 -42.81 -4.80 0.64
C ALA A 815 -41.74 -3.81 1.12
N LEU A 816 -42.18 -2.78 1.85
CA LEU A 816 -41.31 -1.89 2.61
C LEU A 816 -41.45 -2.21 4.09
N ASN A 817 -40.36 -2.57 4.76
CA ASN A 817 -40.33 -2.95 6.17
C ASN A 817 -39.45 -1.99 6.96
N LEU A 818 -40.03 -1.22 7.89
CA LEU A 818 -39.29 -0.49 8.91
C LEU A 818 -39.25 -1.34 10.18
N ASN A 819 -38.03 -1.75 10.55
CA ASN A 819 -37.78 -2.60 11.71
C ASN A 819 -37.48 -1.76 12.96
N LYS A 820 -37.44 -2.43 14.11
CA LYS A 820 -37.31 -1.79 15.42
C LYS A 820 -36.18 -0.77 15.47
N GLY A 821 -36.51 0.45 15.91
CA GLY A 821 -35.57 1.56 16.04
C GLY A 821 -35.38 2.39 14.77
N ALA A 822 -35.90 1.96 13.63
CA ALA A 822 -35.79 2.71 12.39
C ALA A 822 -36.55 4.04 12.44
N ASN A 823 -36.02 5.04 11.75
CA ASN A 823 -36.63 6.34 11.60
C ASN A 823 -36.38 6.86 10.17
N ALA A 824 -37.45 6.94 9.38
CA ALA A 824 -37.39 7.33 7.99
C ALA A 824 -38.30 8.53 7.68
N LEU A 825 -37.86 9.38 6.75
CA LEU A 825 -38.66 10.46 6.15
C LEU A 825 -38.85 10.19 4.66
N ALA A 826 -40.08 9.99 4.20
CA ALA A 826 -40.40 10.14 2.78
C ALA A 826 -40.57 11.63 2.48
N SER A 827 -39.51 12.24 1.97
CA SER A 827 -39.41 13.69 1.75
C SER A 827 -40.10 14.19 0.48
N GLN A 828 -40.50 13.27 -0.39
CA GLN A 828 -41.20 13.50 -1.65
C GLN A 828 -42.28 12.44 -1.83
N SER A 829 -42.93 12.38 -3.00
CA SER A 829 -44.00 11.39 -3.22
C SER A 829 -43.51 9.94 -3.11
N PHE A 830 -44.29 9.13 -2.42
CA PHE A 830 -44.11 7.70 -2.21
C PHE A 830 -45.34 6.93 -2.73
N VAL A 831 -45.14 6.03 -3.69
CA VAL A 831 -46.25 5.27 -4.28
C VAL A 831 -45.93 3.78 -4.26
N SER A 832 -46.72 3.02 -3.53
CA SER A 832 -46.63 1.57 -3.44
C SER A 832 -47.98 0.92 -3.70
N ASP A 833 -47.98 -0.21 -4.40
CA ASP A 833 -49.14 -1.12 -4.48
C ASP A 833 -49.12 -2.21 -3.38
N GLY A 834 -48.01 -2.30 -2.65
CA GLY A 834 -47.74 -3.30 -1.62
C GLY A 834 -47.90 -2.79 -0.19
N PRO A 835 -47.59 -3.63 0.81
CA PRO A 835 -47.64 -3.25 2.22
C PRO A 835 -46.42 -2.40 2.64
N VAL A 836 -46.67 -1.41 3.48
CA VAL A 836 -45.66 -0.69 4.28
C VAL A 836 -45.82 -1.14 5.73
N ASN A 837 -44.83 -1.86 6.25
CA ASN A 837 -44.85 -2.42 7.59
C ASN A 837 -43.95 -1.61 8.52
N ILE A 838 -44.49 -1.12 9.62
CA ILE A 838 -43.80 -0.25 10.60
C ILE A 838 -43.84 -0.96 11.97
N SER A 839 -42.72 -1.57 12.37
CA SER A 839 -42.65 -2.39 13.59
C SER A 839 -41.70 -1.76 14.61
N ASP A 840 -42.24 -1.21 15.70
CA ASP A 840 -41.48 -0.43 16.71
C ASP A 840 -40.53 0.61 16.07
N ALA A 841 -41.04 1.31 15.05
CA ALA A 841 -40.29 2.23 14.20
C ALA A 841 -41.11 3.48 13.87
N THR A 842 -40.47 4.51 13.31
CA THR A 842 -41.11 5.76 12.90
C THR A 842 -40.99 5.98 11.39
N LEU A 843 -42.13 6.21 10.73
CA LEU A 843 -42.19 6.75 9.37
C LEU A 843 -42.83 8.13 9.40
N SER A 844 -42.15 9.10 8.81
CA SER A 844 -42.68 10.43 8.56
C SER A 844 -42.86 10.67 7.06
N LEU A 845 -43.96 11.30 6.65
CA LEU A 845 -44.26 11.63 5.26
C LEU A 845 -44.30 13.15 5.10
N ASN A 846 -43.61 13.67 4.08
CA ASN A 846 -43.40 15.08 3.74
C ASN A 846 -42.63 15.93 4.78
N SER A 847 -42.92 15.78 6.08
CA SER A 847 -42.25 16.50 7.17
C SER A 847 -42.13 15.63 8.41
N ARG A 848 -41.05 15.81 9.17
CA ARG A 848 -40.90 15.25 10.51
C ARG A 848 -41.82 16.00 11.49
N PRO A 849 -42.32 15.36 12.57
CA PRO A 849 -43.28 15.98 13.50
C PRO A 849 -42.66 17.05 14.42
N ASP A 850 -41.35 17.05 14.58
CA ASP A 850 -40.55 17.93 15.42
C ASP A 850 -39.88 19.08 14.64
N GLU A 851 -40.14 19.18 13.34
CA GLU A 851 -39.61 20.20 12.44
C GLU A 851 -40.73 20.95 11.73
N VAL A 852 -40.55 22.27 11.56
CA VAL A 852 -41.49 23.12 10.81
C VAL A 852 -40.78 23.64 9.55
N SER A 853 -41.18 23.12 8.39
CA SER A 853 -40.67 23.56 7.09
C SER A 853 -41.56 24.64 6.47
N HIS A 854 -40.97 25.60 5.77
CA HIS A 854 -41.67 26.61 4.96
C HIS A 854 -41.45 26.42 3.45
N THR A 855 -40.95 25.25 3.07
CA THR A 855 -40.61 24.91 1.67
C THR A 855 -41.20 23.56 1.28
N LEU A 856 -42.36 23.20 1.85
CA LEU A 856 -43.03 21.94 1.54
C LEU A 856 -43.59 21.95 0.12
N LEU A 857 -43.76 20.75 -0.43
CA LEU A 857 -44.46 20.51 -1.69
C LEU A 857 -45.68 19.62 -1.43
N PRO A 858 -46.75 19.72 -2.26
CA PRO A 858 -47.83 18.76 -2.20
C PRO A 858 -47.36 17.41 -2.78
N VAL A 859 -47.59 16.32 -2.05
CA VAL A 859 -47.07 14.98 -2.39
C VAL A 859 -48.16 13.91 -2.32
N TYR A 860 -47.94 12.81 -3.05
CA TYR A 860 -48.74 11.58 -2.95
C TYR A 860 -48.05 10.58 -2.04
N ASP A 861 -48.82 9.94 -1.16
CA ASP A 861 -48.35 8.87 -0.28
C ASP A 861 -49.31 7.68 -0.35
N TYR A 862 -49.05 6.76 -1.28
CA TYR A 862 -49.94 5.64 -1.56
C TYR A 862 -49.30 4.33 -1.12
N ALA A 863 -50.07 3.47 -0.47
CA ALA A 863 -49.71 2.08 -0.20
C ALA A 863 -50.93 1.17 -0.37
N GLY A 864 -50.71 -0.11 -0.61
CA GLY A 864 -51.78 -1.11 -0.49
C GLY A 864 -52.30 -1.19 0.95
N SER A 865 -51.38 -1.12 1.92
CA SER A 865 -51.69 -0.99 3.35
C SER A 865 -50.54 -0.39 4.14
N TRP A 866 -50.87 0.34 5.21
CA TRP A 866 -49.94 0.87 6.21
C TRP A 866 -50.13 0.08 7.50
N ASN A 867 -49.20 -0.80 7.85
CA ASN A 867 -49.34 -1.77 8.93
C ASN A 867 -48.38 -1.45 10.07
N LEU A 868 -48.91 -0.96 11.19
CA LEU A 868 -48.14 -0.65 12.40
C LEU A 868 -48.23 -1.83 13.39
N LYS A 869 -47.12 -2.17 14.03
CA LYS A 869 -47.05 -3.17 15.10
C LYS A 869 -46.10 -2.73 16.21
N GLY A 870 -46.50 -2.96 17.46
CA GLY A 870 -45.73 -2.58 18.64
C GLY A 870 -46.09 -1.19 19.16
N ASP A 871 -45.92 -1.01 20.48
CA ASP A 871 -46.33 0.19 21.22
C ASP A 871 -45.52 1.44 20.77
N ASP A 872 -44.34 1.26 20.18
CA ASP A 872 -43.47 2.35 19.72
C ASP A 872 -43.60 2.65 18.22
N ALA A 873 -44.48 1.96 17.49
CA ALA A 873 -44.72 2.25 16.07
C ALA A 873 -45.39 3.62 15.88
N ARG A 874 -44.87 4.43 14.95
CA ARG A 874 -45.37 5.77 14.63
C ARG A 874 -45.48 5.97 13.11
N LEU A 875 -46.63 6.47 12.66
CA LEU A 875 -46.84 6.98 11.32
C LEU A 875 -47.23 8.47 11.40
N ASN A 876 -46.34 9.35 10.99
CA ASN A 876 -46.54 10.80 11.00
C ASN A 876 -46.72 11.31 9.58
N VAL A 877 -47.93 11.72 9.23
CA VAL A 877 -48.25 12.21 7.89
C VAL A 877 -48.32 13.74 7.95
N GLY A 878 -47.22 14.39 7.57
CA GLY A 878 -47.07 15.85 7.59
C GLY A 878 -48.06 16.56 6.65
N PRO A 879 -48.19 17.89 6.75
CA PRO A 879 -49.13 18.63 5.92
C PRO A 879 -48.79 18.51 4.43
N TYR A 880 -49.81 18.72 3.59
CA TYR A 880 -49.78 18.63 2.14
C TYR A 880 -49.45 17.24 1.57
N SER A 881 -49.80 16.19 2.32
CA SER A 881 -49.74 14.79 1.88
C SER A 881 -51.13 14.26 1.51
N MET A 882 -51.24 13.67 0.32
CA MET A 882 -52.42 12.94 -0.15
C MET A 882 -52.21 11.44 0.11
N LEU A 883 -52.77 10.96 1.21
CA LEU A 883 -52.62 9.59 1.69
C LEU A 883 -53.65 8.65 1.07
N SER A 884 -53.23 7.48 0.62
CA SER A 884 -54.11 6.40 0.16
C SER A 884 -53.70 5.04 0.72
N GLY A 885 -54.69 4.20 1.05
CA GLY A 885 -54.50 2.84 1.56
C GLY A 885 -54.96 2.65 3.00
N ASN A 886 -55.34 1.42 3.33
CA ASN A 886 -55.86 1.07 4.66
C ASN A 886 -54.75 1.20 5.72
N ILE A 887 -55.09 1.72 6.88
CA ILE A 887 -54.18 1.80 8.03
C ILE A 887 -54.58 0.73 9.06
N ASN A 888 -53.69 -0.22 9.32
CA ASN A 888 -53.87 -1.28 10.31
C ASN A 888 -52.89 -1.07 11.47
N VAL A 889 -53.39 -0.98 12.70
CA VAL A 889 -52.54 -0.84 13.89
C VAL A 889 -52.78 -2.04 14.80
N GLN A 890 -51.72 -2.80 15.02
CA GLN A 890 -51.63 -3.81 16.07
C GLN A 890 -50.87 -3.19 17.26
N ASP A 891 -51.37 -3.43 18.47
CA ASP A 891 -50.87 -2.83 19.73
C ASP A 891 -51.18 -1.34 19.86
N LYS A 892 -50.42 -0.57 20.65
CA LYS A 892 -50.70 0.86 20.94
C LYS A 892 -49.91 1.84 20.07
N GLY A 893 -49.61 1.45 18.83
CA GLY A 893 -48.98 2.33 17.84
C GLY A 893 -49.80 3.61 17.61
N THR A 894 -49.15 4.68 17.13
CA THR A 894 -49.78 5.99 16.95
C THR A 894 -49.71 6.43 15.49
N VAL A 895 -50.82 7.01 15.01
CA VAL A 895 -50.94 7.60 13.67
C VAL A 895 -51.35 9.06 13.82
N THR A 896 -50.60 9.96 13.17
CA THR A 896 -50.85 11.40 13.20
C THR A 896 -51.03 11.90 11.78
N LEU A 897 -52.16 12.58 11.49
CA LEU A 897 -52.45 13.22 10.21
C LEU A 897 -52.47 14.73 10.41
N GLY A 898 -51.55 15.43 9.74
CA GLY A 898 -51.35 16.87 9.86
C GLY A 898 -50.28 17.26 10.89
N GLY A 899 -49.79 18.48 10.76
CA GLY A 899 -48.73 19.08 11.58
C GLY A 899 -48.46 20.51 11.10
N GLU A 900 -47.58 21.25 11.76
CA GLU A 900 -47.14 22.58 11.31
C GLU A 900 -46.29 22.49 10.03
N GLY A 901 -46.18 23.60 9.29
CA GLY A 901 -45.36 23.70 8.07
C GLY A 901 -46.12 24.23 6.87
N GLU A 902 -45.47 25.01 6.01
CA GLU A 902 -46.07 25.73 4.89
C GLU A 902 -45.46 25.34 3.53
N LEU A 903 -46.27 25.47 2.48
CA LEU A 903 -45.81 25.25 1.11
C LEU A 903 -44.78 26.29 0.70
N SER A 904 -43.85 25.88 -0.14
CA SER A 904 -42.93 26.78 -0.83
C SER A 904 -43.71 27.87 -1.60
N PRO A 905 -43.23 29.12 -1.64
CA PRO A 905 -43.80 30.13 -2.52
C PRO A 905 -43.61 29.78 -4.01
N ASP A 906 -42.63 28.93 -4.33
CA ASP A 906 -42.22 28.60 -5.69
C ASP A 906 -42.79 27.24 -6.16
N LEU A 907 -44.11 27.16 -6.29
CA LEU A 907 -44.80 25.95 -6.78
C LEU A 907 -44.90 25.92 -8.31
N THR A 908 -44.53 24.78 -8.92
CA THR A 908 -44.79 24.50 -10.33
C THR A 908 -46.29 24.46 -10.63
N LEU A 909 -46.67 24.58 -11.91
CA LEU A 909 -48.07 24.47 -12.32
C LEU A 909 -48.68 23.12 -11.93
N GLN A 910 -47.93 22.02 -12.07
CA GLN A 910 -48.39 20.69 -11.65
C GLN A 910 -48.62 20.64 -10.13
N ASN A 911 -47.73 21.24 -9.33
CA ASN A 911 -47.90 21.31 -7.88
C ASN A 911 -49.11 22.16 -7.49
N GLN A 912 -49.38 23.27 -8.17
CA GLN A 912 -50.58 24.09 -7.94
C GLN A 912 -51.86 23.33 -8.28
N MET A 913 -51.86 22.56 -9.38
CA MET A 913 -52.98 21.70 -9.75
C MET A 913 -53.22 20.62 -8.71
N LEU A 914 -52.17 19.93 -8.24
CA LEU A 914 -52.28 18.95 -7.15
C LEU A 914 -52.76 19.61 -5.85
N TYR A 915 -52.18 20.75 -5.47
CA TYR A 915 -52.62 21.52 -4.30
C TYR A 915 -54.12 21.88 -4.38
N SER A 916 -54.63 22.21 -5.57
CA SER A 916 -56.05 22.49 -5.75
C SER A 916 -56.94 21.28 -5.43
N LEU A 917 -56.45 20.05 -5.66
CA LEU A 917 -57.16 18.81 -5.32
C LEU A 917 -57.24 18.58 -3.81
N PHE A 918 -56.39 19.24 -3.00
CA PHE A 918 -56.54 19.21 -1.54
C PHE A 918 -57.80 19.94 -1.06
N ASN A 919 -58.44 20.74 -1.91
CA ASN A 919 -59.74 21.38 -1.65
C ASN A 919 -59.81 22.13 -0.30
N GLY A 920 -58.72 22.81 0.06
CA GLY A 920 -58.60 23.59 1.30
C GLY A 920 -58.18 22.80 2.54
N TYR A 921 -58.12 21.46 2.47
CA TYR A 921 -57.57 20.64 3.55
C TYR A 921 -56.04 20.63 3.50
N ARG A 922 -55.39 20.48 4.65
CA ARG A 922 -53.93 20.27 4.71
C ARG A 922 -53.57 18.82 4.42
N ASN A 923 -54.47 17.87 4.64
CA ASN A 923 -54.28 16.46 4.34
C ASN A 923 -55.58 15.85 3.80
N ILE A 924 -55.44 14.90 2.88
CA ILE A 924 -56.54 14.03 2.43
C ILE A 924 -56.11 12.59 2.69
N TRP A 925 -57.02 11.77 3.22
CA TRP A 925 -56.80 10.34 3.36
C TRP A 925 -57.99 9.55 2.82
N SER A 926 -57.71 8.52 2.04
CA SER A 926 -58.66 7.49 1.59
C SER A 926 -58.13 6.11 1.94
N GLY A 927 -58.81 5.36 2.81
CA GLY A 927 -58.37 4.03 3.25
C GLY A 927 -59.33 3.36 4.20
#